data_AF-A0A3D0D8N1-F1
#
_entry.id   AF-A0A3D0D8N1-F1
#
_cell.length_a   1.000
_cell.length_b   1.000
_cell.length_c   1.000
_cell.angle_alpha   90.00
_cell.angle_beta   90.00
_cell.angle_gamma   90.00
#
_symmetry.space_group_name_H-M   'P 1'
#
loop_
_entity.id
_entity.type
_entity.pdbx_description
1 polymer ?
#
loop_
_entity_poly.entity_id
_entity_poly.type
_entity_poly.pdbx_seq_one_letter_code
_entity_poly.pdbx_strand_id
1 'polypeptide(L)'
;MTAVTFRSAPPQVTLVNCFARPFENAIATARTCYSANGIITPEQVATAPELRDRIAASTYEAGHHTTLQHAHAQFAITNVSRQFIWTFLHSHPFYNCIAGETEIPSLHNNETTSWTIKALYEAQHDPVRRRYVKIRRVPSVDDGGNLVPNQIERVVFTGMKTVYRVTTGLGHVIRATQDHRFMREDGSWARLHELEPGDNILVNATPRYKGGARRLELHPVDGDLLHSDADNARLLCSLPHKAARSPDSTTMPVTVDSIAAIEHDGETDTYDLVMAGPHHNFVANGFVVHNSEQVSQRYVRVHPDAMAVPPLEAEALAIYERTLTQQTETYQRLIELLTPAVESLYFEIFPSRAPRAPRPDAPPVPHPMAKRWIPKKAQEVARYVLPVATFAYLYHTISILTLLRYYRICQQPDAPLETRSVVQAMIDQLLAFDPLFETILEQPLPLEATLEARFWAGPGDTAHQAAFVREFDAALEGRTSKLVSWKPDNEALLAQAVREVLGVPRTALADEQAIALVLDPASNSYFGEALNVTSMSKLSRTMVHPQYTFRKKLSHTADSQDQRHRMTPGSRPLLYAYLGDEPDYITPALVRLSQPALRLYDETMTRTWEAIRRLRAFGTTPEYCAYLLPNAVAVRFTESADLLSLHHKLKMRLCYNAQEEIFAASKDEALQIQRVNPTIGRYLGAPCTLRRAAGARPYCPEGDRFCGVPVWKLAIAEYERIL
;
A
#
# COMPACT_ATOMS: atom_id res chain seq x y z
N MET A 1 -10.84 3.93 -35.79
CA MET A 1 -9.38 4.12 -35.57
C MET A 1 -8.90 2.88 -34.84
N THR A 2 -7.88 2.19 -35.36
CA THR A 2 -7.24 1.08 -34.63
C THR A 2 -6.80 1.58 -33.26
N ALA A 3 -7.19 0.88 -32.19
CA ALA A 3 -6.80 1.26 -30.83
C ALA A 3 -5.28 1.27 -30.75
N VAL A 4 -4.70 2.41 -30.40
CA VAL A 4 -3.26 2.54 -30.17
C VAL A 4 -2.96 1.77 -28.88
N THR A 5 -2.15 0.72 -28.96
CA THR A 5 -1.85 -0.17 -27.82
C THR A 5 -0.35 -0.29 -27.59
N PHE A 6 0.04 -0.57 -26.36
CA PHE A 6 1.42 -0.90 -26.01
C PHE A 6 1.96 -2.07 -26.85
N ARG A 7 3.26 -2.03 -27.14
CA ARG A 7 4.01 -3.15 -27.76
C ARG A 7 4.30 -4.25 -26.74
N SER A 8 4.45 -3.89 -25.46
CA SER A 8 4.52 -4.82 -24.34
C SER A 8 3.14 -5.40 -24.01
N ALA A 9 3.08 -6.36 -23.08
CA ALA A 9 1.81 -6.83 -22.53
C ALA A 9 0.95 -5.63 -22.07
N PRO A 10 -0.34 -5.54 -22.48
CA PRO A 10 -1.19 -4.43 -22.10
C PRO A 10 -1.56 -4.51 -20.61
N PRO A 11 -1.99 -3.38 -20.00
CA PRO A 11 -2.57 -3.40 -18.67
C PRO A 11 -3.75 -4.37 -18.58
N GLN A 12 -3.82 -5.13 -17.49
CA GLN A 12 -4.95 -6.02 -17.22
C GLN A 12 -5.67 -5.53 -15.98
N VAL A 13 -7.00 -5.44 -16.07
CA VAL A 13 -7.87 -4.97 -14.98
C VAL A 13 -9.00 -5.96 -14.80
N THR A 14 -9.18 -6.43 -13.56
CA THR A 14 -10.28 -7.31 -13.17
C THR A 14 -10.98 -6.71 -11.97
N LEU A 15 -12.31 -6.56 -12.02
CA LEU A 15 -13.10 -6.24 -10.84
C LEU A 15 -13.16 -7.48 -9.95
N VAL A 16 -12.55 -7.40 -8.76
CA VAL A 16 -12.45 -8.53 -7.83
C VAL A 16 -13.48 -8.46 -6.69
N ASN A 17 -14.01 -7.27 -6.41
CA ASN A 17 -15.00 -7.06 -5.36
C ASN A 17 -15.79 -5.77 -5.59
N CYS A 18 -17.10 -5.81 -5.35
CA CYS A 18 -17.99 -4.66 -5.38
C CYS A 18 -19.20 -4.92 -4.47
N PHE A 19 -19.92 -3.87 -4.11
CA PHE A 19 -21.24 -4.01 -3.47
C PHE A 19 -22.19 -4.74 -4.43
N ALA A 20 -23.14 -5.53 -3.91
CA ALA A 20 -24.06 -6.30 -4.77
C ALA A 20 -24.97 -5.41 -5.64
N ARG A 21 -25.39 -4.26 -5.10
CA ARG A 21 -26.26 -3.27 -5.77
C ARG A 21 -25.69 -1.85 -5.63
N PRO A 22 -24.52 -1.56 -6.23
CA PRO A 22 -23.78 -0.33 -5.97
C PRO A 22 -24.53 0.92 -6.43
N PHE A 23 -25.21 0.88 -7.59
CA PHE A 23 -26.00 2.02 -8.07
C PHE A 23 -27.22 2.27 -7.17
N GLU A 24 -28.00 1.23 -6.88
CA GLU A 24 -29.20 1.36 -6.05
C GLU A 24 -28.88 1.72 -4.60
N ASN A 25 -27.72 1.30 -4.08
CA ASN A 25 -27.20 1.74 -2.79
C ASN A 25 -26.94 3.26 -2.74
N ALA A 26 -26.38 3.84 -3.80
CA ALA A 26 -26.21 5.29 -3.87
C ALA A 26 -27.56 6.03 -3.80
N ILE A 27 -28.60 5.50 -4.43
CA ILE A 27 -29.93 6.12 -4.38
C ILE A 27 -30.61 5.85 -3.03
N ALA A 28 -30.39 4.68 -2.43
CA ALA A 28 -30.92 4.32 -1.12
C ALA A 28 -30.35 5.22 -0.01
N THR A 29 -29.05 5.48 -0.03
CA THR A 29 -28.38 6.40 0.92
C THR A 29 -28.88 7.83 0.74
N ALA A 30 -29.07 8.29 -0.51
CA ALA A 30 -29.67 9.59 -0.80
C ALA A 30 -31.08 9.74 -0.20
N ARG A 31 -31.92 8.72 -0.37
CA ARG A 31 -33.30 8.71 0.15
C ARG A 31 -33.35 8.58 1.67
N THR A 32 -32.43 7.83 2.27
CA THR A 32 -32.39 7.58 3.72
C THR A 32 -32.25 8.86 4.52
N CYS A 33 -31.41 9.82 4.07
CA CYS A 33 -31.23 11.10 4.76
C CYS A 33 -32.52 11.93 4.90
N TYR A 34 -33.53 11.68 4.05
CA TYR A 34 -34.80 12.41 4.03
C TYR A 34 -36.00 11.51 4.35
N SER A 35 -35.77 10.27 4.79
CA SER A 35 -36.82 9.30 5.07
C SER A 35 -37.28 9.41 6.53
N ALA A 36 -38.56 9.76 6.73
CA ALA A 36 -39.21 9.68 8.04
C ALA A 36 -39.48 8.22 8.49
N ASN A 37 -39.40 7.27 7.56
CA ASN A 37 -39.71 5.85 7.78
C ASN A 37 -38.45 5.00 8.05
N GLY A 38 -37.31 5.62 8.33
CA GLY A 38 -36.04 4.94 8.59
C GLY A 38 -35.20 4.64 7.34
N ILE A 39 -34.29 3.67 7.48
CA ILE A 39 -33.30 3.31 6.45
C ILE A 39 -33.99 2.72 5.22
N ILE A 40 -33.68 3.27 4.05
CA ILE A 40 -34.11 2.74 2.75
C ILE A 40 -33.05 1.75 2.25
N THR A 41 -33.47 0.57 1.77
CA THR A 41 -32.55 -0.45 1.26
C THR A 41 -32.41 -0.39 -0.27
N PRO A 42 -31.32 -0.92 -0.85
CA PRO A 42 -31.16 -1.03 -2.31
C PRO A 42 -32.30 -1.83 -2.98
N GLU A 43 -32.82 -2.87 -2.32
CA GLU A 43 -33.93 -3.69 -2.83
C GLU A 43 -35.22 -2.87 -2.94
N GLN A 44 -35.49 -2.01 -1.96
CA GLN A 44 -36.65 -1.09 -1.99
C GLN A 44 -36.51 -0.02 -3.08
N VAL A 45 -35.29 0.35 -3.46
CA VAL A 45 -35.04 1.25 -4.59
C VAL A 45 -35.27 0.52 -5.92
N ALA A 46 -34.85 -0.74 -6.01
CA ALA A 46 -34.97 -1.56 -7.22
C ALA A 46 -36.44 -1.81 -7.64
N THR A 47 -37.41 -1.74 -6.72
CA THR A 47 -38.83 -1.92 -7.04
C THR A 47 -39.45 -0.74 -7.81
N ALA A 48 -38.79 0.41 -7.88
CA ALA A 48 -39.30 1.62 -8.57
C ALA A 48 -38.25 2.23 -9.51
N PRO A 49 -37.95 1.62 -10.67
CA PRO A 49 -36.88 2.05 -11.58
C PRO A 49 -37.01 3.50 -12.07
N GLU A 50 -38.21 3.94 -12.46
CA GLU A 50 -38.41 5.32 -12.94
C GLU A 50 -38.10 6.37 -11.86
N LEU A 51 -38.44 6.07 -10.61
CA LEU A 51 -38.14 6.94 -9.48
C LEU A 51 -36.64 6.90 -9.15
N ARG A 52 -36.03 5.71 -9.17
CA ARG A 52 -34.59 5.53 -9.00
C ARG A 52 -33.81 6.37 -9.99
N ASP A 53 -34.11 6.25 -11.28
CA ASP A 53 -33.36 6.92 -12.35
C ASP A 53 -33.55 8.43 -12.30
N ARG A 54 -34.76 8.91 -11.97
CA ARG A 54 -35.02 10.34 -11.73
C ARG A 54 -34.22 10.90 -10.55
N ILE A 55 -34.14 10.16 -9.45
CA ILE A 55 -33.35 10.55 -8.27
C ILE A 55 -31.86 10.50 -8.60
N ALA A 56 -31.40 9.49 -9.33
CA ALA A 56 -30.00 9.38 -9.76
C ALA A 56 -29.59 10.60 -10.59
N ALA A 57 -30.36 10.94 -11.63
CA ALA A 57 -30.10 12.12 -12.46
C ALA A 57 -30.12 13.41 -11.64
N SER A 58 -31.18 13.62 -10.83
CA SER A 58 -31.32 14.83 -10.02
C SER A 58 -30.22 15.00 -8.97
N THR A 59 -29.82 13.92 -8.29
CA THR A 59 -28.74 13.98 -7.28
C THR A 59 -27.37 14.17 -7.93
N TYR A 60 -27.15 13.60 -9.12
CA TYR A 60 -25.93 13.82 -9.89
C TYR A 60 -25.81 15.26 -10.37
N GLU A 61 -26.86 15.82 -11.00
CA GLU A 61 -26.90 17.20 -11.49
C GLU A 61 -26.79 18.23 -10.35
N ALA A 62 -27.37 17.94 -9.19
CA ALA A 62 -27.28 18.79 -8.01
C ALA A 62 -25.91 18.74 -7.31
N GLY A 63 -24.99 17.86 -7.71
CA GLY A 63 -23.68 17.71 -7.08
C GLY A 63 -23.70 16.95 -5.74
N HIS A 64 -24.79 16.24 -5.41
CA HIS A 64 -24.95 15.46 -4.18
C HIS A 64 -24.24 14.09 -4.28
N HIS A 65 -22.98 14.12 -4.69
CA HIS A 65 -22.24 12.91 -5.08
C HIS A 65 -21.75 12.06 -3.90
N THR A 66 -21.82 12.54 -2.67
CA THR A 66 -21.35 11.80 -1.48
C THR A 66 -22.08 10.46 -1.30
N THR A 67 -23.28 10.33 -1.85
CA THR A 67 -24.04 9.07 -1.85
C THR A 67 -23.36 7.98 -2.67
N LEU A 68 -22.60 8.35 -3.71
CA LEU A 68 -21.78 7.45 -4.52
C LEU A 68 -20.46 7.04 -3.81
N GLN A 69 -20.15 7.62 -2.64
CA GLN A 69 -18.97 7.23 -1.86
C GLN A 69 -19.20 5.98 -1.00
N HIS A 70 -20.45 5.61 -0.72
CA HIS A 70 -20.76 4.46 0.13
C HIS A 70 -20.37 3.14 -0.54
N ALA A 71 -20.64 3.00 -1.84
CA ALA A 71 -20.24 1.85 -2.63
C ALA A 71 -18.76 1.92 -3.01
N HIS A 72 -18.07 0.79 -2.86
CA HIS A 72 -16.65 0.64 -3.19
C HIS A 72 -16.44 -0.49 -4.18
N ALA A 73 -15.53 -0.26 -5.14
CA ALA A 73 -15.03 -1.26 -6.06
C ALA A 73 -13.55 -1.54 -5.78
N GLN A 74 -13.16 -2.80 -5.90
CA GLN A 74 -11.77 -3.23 -5.81
C GLN A 74 -11.37 -3.89 -7.12
N PHE A 75 -10.28 -3.40 -7.70
CA PHE A 75 -9.73 -3.90 -8.96
C PHE A 75 -8.39 -4.56 -8.71
N ALA A 76 -8.13 -5.72 -9.32
CA ALA A 76 -6.77 -6.22 -9.51
C ALA A 76 -6.23 -5.66 -10.84
N ILE A 77 -5.08 -5.02 -10.78
CA ILE A 77 -4.42 -4.31 -11.89
C ILE A 77 -3.00 -4.87 -12.05
N THR A 78 -2.66 -5.35 -13.24
CA THR A 78 -1.31 -5.86 -13.58
C THR A 78 -0.80 -5.23 -14.88
N ASN A 79 0.51 -5.38 -15.15
CA ASN A 79 1.19 -4.81 -16.33
C ASN A 79 1.04 -3.29 -16.47
N VAL A 80 1.07 -2.57 -15.34
CA VAL A 80 1.06 -1.11 -15.33
C VAL A 80 2.43 -0.56 -14.93
N SER A 81 2.86 0.51 -15.57
CA SER A 81 4.11 1.18 -15.30
C SER A 81 4.11 1.85 -13.93
N ARG A 82 5.32 2.17 -13.41
CA ARG A 82 5.43 3.03 -12.24
C ARG A 82 5.02 4.46 -12.53
N GLN A 83 5.23 4.93 -13.75
CA GLN A 83 4.83 6.28 -14.15
C GLN A 83 3.33 6.48 -14.00
N PHE A 84 2.50 5.53 -14.47
CA PHE A 84 1.05 5.56 -14.28
C PHE A 84 0.66 5.59 -12.80
N ILE A 85 1.27 4.73 -11.98
CA ILE A 85 0.98 4.68 -10.56
C ILE A 85 1.34 6.00 -9.87
N TRP A 86 2.53 6.53 -10.15
CA TRP A 86 3.05 7.77 -9.55
C TRP A 86 2.24 8.99 -9.97
N THR A 87 1.83 9.07 -11.24
CA THR A 87 1.17 10.25 -11.79
C THR A 87 -0.33 10.28 -11.49
N PHE A 88 -0.98 9.10 -11.41
CA PHE A 88 -2.44 9.02 -11.39
C PHE A 88 -3.00 8.34 -10.13
N LEU A 89 -2.51 7.14 -9.80
CA LEU A 89 -3.07 6.38 -8.68
C LEU A 89 -2.62 6.86 -7.31
N HIS A 90 -1.39 7.38 -7.17
CA HIS A 90 -0.91 7.91 -5.89
C HIS A 90 -1.51 9.27 -5.52
N SER A 91 -2.13 9.95 -6.48
CA SER A 91 -3.00 11.10 -6.23
C SER A 91 -4.26 10.73 -5.42
N HIS A 92 -4.49 9.43 -5.12
CA HIS A 92 -5.72 8.91 -4.50
C HIS A 92 -5.47 7.72 -3.51
N PRO A 93 -6.03 7.71 -2.28
CA PRO A 93 -5.84 6.63 -1.26
C PRO A 93 -6.41 5.23 -1.66
N PHE A 94 -5.83 4.01 -1.42
CA PHE A 94 -6.06 3.03 -0.29
C PHE A 94 -5.44 1.59 -0.59
N TYR A 95 -4.96 0.76 0.40
CA TYR A 95 -4.45 -0.66 0.26
C TYR A 95 -4.49 -1.56 1.57
N ASN A 96 -4.59 -2.94 1.53
CA ASN A 96 -4.91 -3.91 2.66
C ASN A 96 -3.96 -5.19 2.79
N CYS A 97 -3.84 -6.02 3.89
CA CYS A 97 -3.04 -7.34 4.04
C CYS A 97 -3.22 -8.26 5.34
N ILE A 98 -2.77 -9.56 5.40
CA ILE A 98 -2.77 -10.50 6.61
C ILE A 98 -1.40 -11.09 7.06
N ALA A 99 -1.28 -11.62 8.29
CA ALA A 99 -0.03 -12.16 8.87
C ALA A 99 0.40 -13.57 8.40
N GLY A 100 1.70 -13.85 8.44
CA GLY A 100 2.32 -15.06 7.87
C GLY A 100 2.08 -16.38 8.58
N GLU A 101 1.85 -16.36 9.89
CA GLU A 101 1.48 -17.52 10.68
C GLU A 101 0.00 -17.91 10.51
N THR A 102 -0.78 -17.12 9.78
CA THR A 102 -2.18 -17.41 9.49
C THR A 102 -2.30 -18.74 8.75
N GLU A 103 -3.08 -19.66 9.30
CA GLU A 103 -3.34 -20.97 8.74
C GLU A 103 -4.41 -20.93 7.67
N ILE A 104 -4.08 -21.50 6.52
CA ILE A 104 -4.93 -21.68 5.36
C ILE A 104 -5.30 -23.17 5.28
N PRO A 105 -6.58 -23.53 5.50
CA PRO A 105 -7.03 -24.88 5.26
C PRO A 105 -6.90 -25.21 3.78
N SER A 106 -6.43 -26.41 3.49
CA SER A 106 -6.21 -26.90 2.14
C SER A 106 -6.72 -28.32 1.99
N LEU A 107 -7.39 -28.57 0.86
CA LEU A 107 -7.98 -29.84 0.47
C LEU A 107 -7.11 -30.47 -0.60
N HIS A 108 -6.73 -31.73 -0.39
CA HIS A 108 -6.04 -32.56 -1.39
C HIS A 108 -6.44 -34.02 -1.18
N ASN A 109 -6.88 -34.72 -2.23
CA ASN A 109 -7.30 -36.14 -2.19
C ASN A 109 -8.28 -36.49 -1.05
N ASN A 110 -9.30 -35.66 -0.83
CA ASN A 110 -10.27 -35.80 0.27
C ASN A 110 -9.69 -35.74 1.70
N GLU A 111 -8.41 -35.38 1.85
CA GLU A 111 -7.79 -35.09 3.13
C GLU A 111 -7.71 -33.57 3.36
N THR A 112 -8.15 -33.13 4.54
CA THR A 112 -8.04 -31.73 4.96
C THR A 112 -6.75 -31.53 5.74
N THR A 113 -5.86 -30.68 5.23
CA THR A 113 -4.59 -30.31 5.86
C THR A 113 -4.47 -28.80 5.97
N SER A 114 -3.73 -28.29 6.95
CA SER A 114 -3.57 -26.84 7.18
C SER A 114 -2.13 -26.41 6.92
N TRP A 115 -1.94 -25.29 6.22
CA TRP A 115 -0.63 -24.69 5.96
C TRP A 115 -0.63 -23.24 6.40
N THR A 116 0.46 -22.74 6.97
CA THR A 116 0.58 -21.29 7.14
C THR A 116 0.74 -20.61 5.78
N ILE A 117 0.20 -19.41 5.62
CA ILE A 117 0.34 -18.66 4.37
C ILE A 117 1.82 -18.40 4.03
N LYS A 118 2.67 -18.23 5.04
CA LYS A 118 4.12 -18.19 4.89
C LYS A 118 4.69 -19.50 4.32
N ALA A 119 4.26 -20.65 4.82
CA ALA A 119 4.71 -21.94 4.30
C ALA A 119 4.26 -22.19 2.86
N LEU A 120 3.05 -21.73 2.49
CA LEU A 120 2.58 -21.77 1.10
C LEU A 120 3.42 -20.87 0.20
N TYR A 121 3.76 -19.65 0.65
CA TYR A 121 4.67 -18.75 -0.06
C TYR A 121 6.06 -19.37 -0.26
N GLU A 122 6.65 -19.94 0.79
CA GLU A 122 7.96 -20.61 0.72
C GLU A 122 7.92 -21.82 -0.23
N ALA A 123 6.86 -22.63 -0.17
CA ALA A 123 6.67 -23.77 -1.06
C ALA A 123 6.47 -23.36 -2.52
N GLN A 124 5.81 -22.23 -2.80
CA GLN A 124 5.64 -21.71 -4.16
C GLN A 124 6.97 -21.33 -4.83
N HIS A 125 7.93 -20.86 -4.04
CA HIS A 125 9.24 -20.41 -4.54
C HIS A 125 10.32 -21.51 -4.50
N ASP A 126 9.97 -22.71 -4.07
CA ASP A 126 10.84 -23.89 -4.08
C ASP A 126 10.60 -24.73 -5.36
N PRO A 127 11.64 -25.03 -6.16
CA PRO A 127 11.50 -25.74 -7.44
C PRO A 127 10.83 -27.12 -7.35
N VAL A 128 10.98 -27.80 -6.21
CA VAL A 128 10.42 -29.14 -5.94
C VAL A 128 9.03 -29.01 -5.33
N ARG A 129 8.83 -28.05 -4.42
CA ARG A 129 7.58 -27.93 -3.65
C ARG A 129 6.49 -27.12 -4.34
N ARG A 130 6.81 -26.31 -5.36
CA ARG A 130 5.83 -25.48 -6.10
C ARG A 130 4.65 -26.26 -6.68
N ARG A 131 4.86 -27.53 -7.06
CA ARG A 131 3.80 -28.41 -7.57
C ARG A 131 2.72 -28.70 -6.53
N TYR A 132 3.08 -28.74 -5.24
CA TYR A 132 2.14 -29.00 -4.15
C TYR A 132 1.21 -27.82 -3.89
N VAL A 133 1.63 -26.59 -4.19
CA VAL A 133 0.76 -25.40 -4.09
C VAL A 133 -0.29 -25.41 -5.20
N LYS A 134 0.09 -25.81 -6.42
CA LYS A 134 -0.81 -25.84 -7.59
C LYS A 134 -1.92 -26.90 -7.52
N ILE A 135 -1.68 -28.02 -6.85
CA ILE A 135 -2.64 -29.14 -6.74
C ILE A 135 -3.54 -29.05 -5.50
N ARG A 136 -3.36 -28.03 -4.66
CA ARG A 136 -4.19 -27.80 -3.46
C ARG A 136 -5.40 -26.93 -3.82
N ARG A 137 -6.48 -27.15 -3.08
CA ARG A 137 -7.67 -26.30 -3.10
C ARG A 137 -7.84 -25.66 -1.73
N VAL A 138 -8.17 -24.38 -1.67
CA VAL A 138 -8.46 -23.62 -0.44
C VAL A 138 -9.94 -23.31 -0.42
N PRO A 139 -10.63 -23.47 0.73
CA PRO A 139 -12.04 -23.08 0.83
C PRO A 139 -12.22 -21.58 0.59
N SER A 140 -13.10 -21.24 -0.36
CA SER A 140 -13.67 -19.91 -0.59
C SER A 140 -15.17 -19.96 -0.27
N VAL A 141 -15.79 -18.81 -0.11
CA VAL A 141 -17.23 -18.64 0.04
C VAL A 141 -17.81 -18.20 -1.30
N ASP A 142 -18.83 -18.93 -1.77
CA ASP A 142 -19.61 -18.55 -2.96
C ASP A 142 -20.68 -17.50 -2.63
N ASP A 143 -21.37 -16.99 -3.65
CA ASP A 143 -22.37 -15.93 -3.49
C ASP A 143 -23.61 -16.38 -2.68
N GLY A 144 -23.77 -17.69 -2.47
CA GLY A 144 -24.81 -18.30 -1.64
C GLY A 144 -24.39 -18.52 -0.18
N GLY A 145 -23.18 -18.11 0.21
CA GLY A 145 -22.66 -18.31 1.57
C GLY A 145 -22.17 -19.74 1.84
N ASN A 146 -21.89 -20.54 0.80
CA ASN A 146 -21.40 -21.91 0.96
C ASN A 146 -19.88 -21.98 0.78
N LEU A 147 -19.23 -22.86 1.54
CA LEU A 147 -17.81 -23.14 1.33
C LEU A 147 -17.62 -24.01 0.07
N VAL A 148 -16.88 -23.48 -0.91
CA VAL A 148 -16.50 -24.16 -2.15
C VAL A 148 -14.99 -24.31 -2.24
N PRO A 149 -14.46 -25.45 -2.74
CA PRO A 149 -13.03 -25.62 -2.95
C PRO A 149 -12.56 -24.77 -4.14
N ASN A 150 -11.64 -23.85 -3.90
CA ASN A 150 -11.12 -22.94 -4.93
C ASN A 150 -9.59 -23.09 -5.08
N GLN A 151 -9.04 -22.72 -6.24
CA GLN A 151 -7.63 -22.91 -6.57
C GLN A 151 -6.78 -21.70 -6.19
N ILE A 152 -5.58 -21.95 -5.63
CA ILE A 152 -4.57 -20.91 -5.41
C ILE A 152 -3.92 -20.57 -6.75
N GLU A 153 -4.00 -19.32 -7.18
CA GLU A 153 -3.24 -18.80 -8.33
C GLU A 153 -1.80 -18.49 -7.93
N ARG A 154 -1.64 -17.70 -6.86
CA ARG A 154 -0.35 -17.45 -6.22
C ARG A 154 -0.48 -16.97 -4.78
N VAL A 155 0.61 -17.09 -4.03
CA VAL A 155 0.80 -16.52 -2.70
C VAL A 155 1.84 -15.42 -2.79
N VAL A 156 1.58 -14.26 -2.17
CA VAL A 156 2.44 -13.08 -2.26
C VAL A 156 2.87 -12.60 -0.89
N PHE A 157 4.14 -12.23 -0.79
CA PHE A 157 4.69 -11.58 0.38
C PHE A 157 4.53 -10.06 0.22
N THR A 158 3.82 -9.43 1.14
CA THR A 158 3.42 -8.02 1.04
C THR A 158 4.27 -7.10 1.92
N GLY A 159 5.34 -7.62 2.49
CA GLY A 159 6.21 -6.93 3.44
C GLY A 159 5.83 -7.25 4.88
N MET A 160 6.45 -6.56 5.82
CA MET A 160 6.11 -6.68 7.24
C MET A 160 5.35 -5.43 7.66
N LYS A 161 4.17 -5.64 8.24
CA LYS A 161 3.18 -4.60 8.52
C LYS A 161 2.64 -4.77 9.94
N THR A 162 2.09 -3.71 10.50
CA THR A 162 1.37 -3.74 11.78
C THR A 162 0.10 -4.57 11.64
N VAL A 163 -0.10 -5.53 12.53
CA VAL A 163 -1.26 -6.42 12.54
C VAL A 163 -1.99 -6.38 13.87
N TYR A 164 -3.25 -6.77 13.83
CA TYR A 164 -4.19 -6.81 14.93
C TYR A 164 -4.69 -8.24 15.05
N ARG A 165 -4.69 -8.73 16.28
CA ARG A 165 -5.31 -9.98 16.67
C ARG A 165 -6.81 -9.78 16.80
N VAL A 166 -7.55 -10.41 15.92
CA VAL A 166 -9.01 -10.49 15.97
C VAL A 166 -9.36 -11.83 16.58
N THR A 167 -10.16 -11.81 17.64
CA THR A 167 -10.68 -12.99 18.33
C THR A 167 -12.19 -13.00 18.24
N THR A 168 -12.81 -14.11 17.87
CA THR A 168 -14.28 -14.26 17.81
C THR A 168 -14.85 -15.01 19.02
N GLY A 169 -16.17 -14.98 19.18
CA GLY A 169 -16.89 -15.68 20.26
C GLY A 169 -16.71 -17.20 20.24
N LEU A 170 -16.60 -17.82 19.06
CA LEU A 170 -16.28 -19.25 18.90
C LEU A 170 -14.78 -19.55 19.08
N GLY A 171 -13.95 -18.55 19.37
CA GLY A 171 -12.53 -18.69 19.67
C GLY A 171 -11.61 -18.74 18.46
N HIS A 172 -12.07 -18.30 17.28
CA HIS A 172 -11.18 -18.12 16.13
C HIS A 172 -10.24 -16.94 16.37
N VAL A 173 -8.98 -17.07 15.97
CA VAL A 173 -7.98 -15.99 16.12
C VAL A 173 -7.22 -15.78 14.83
N ILE A 174 -7.21 -14.57 14.28
CA ILE A 174 -6.43 -14.17 13.10
C ILE A 174 -5.65 -12.89 13.38
N ARG A 175 -4.49 -12.74 12.73
CA ARG A 175 -3.70 -11.51 12.76
C ARG A 175 -3.75 -10.84 11.39
N ALA A 176 -4.30 -9.63 11.33
CA ALA A 176 -4.52 -8.92 10.06
C ALA A 176 -4.22 -7.42 10.16
N THR A 177 -3.91 -6.76 9.05
CA THR A 177 -3.76 -5.30 9.03
C THR A 177 -5.13 -4.61 9.15
N GLN A 178 -5.17 -3.34 9.59
CA GLN A 178 -6.42 -2.58 9.77
C GLN A 178 -7.27 -2.46 8.51
N ASP A 179 -6.60 -2.50 7.37
CA ASP A 179 -7.22 -2.37 6.08
C ASP A 179 -7.75 -3.71 5.55
N HIS A 180 -7.35 -4.84 6.17
CA HIS A 180 -7.81 -6.17 5.76
C HIS A 180 -9.31 -6.36 5.98
N ARG A 181 -9.96 -7.05 5.05
CA ARG A 181 -11.42 -7.17 5.02
C ARG A 181 -11.89 -8.51 5.57
N PHE A 182 -12.99 -8.45 6.32
CA PHE A 182 -13.74 -9.58 6.84
C PHE A 182 -15.17 -9.53 6.30
N MET A 183 -15.74 -10.70 6.01
CA MET A 183 -17.12 -10.78 5.50
C MET A 183 -18.09 -10.68 6.68
N ARG A 184 -19.04 -9.75 6.63
CA ARG A 184 -20.14 -9.57 7.60
C ARG A 184 -21.24 -10.61 7.37
N GLU A 185 -22.12 -10.77 8.36
CA GLU A 185 -23.30 -11.66 8.29
C GLU A 185 -24.19 -11.43 7.05
N ASP A 186 -24.29 -10.18 6.60
CA ASP A 186 -25.06 -9.79 5.41
C ASP A 186 -24.32 -10.05 4.08
N GLY A 187 -23.15 -10.68 4.13
CA GLY A 187 -22.29 -10.95 2.97
C GLY A 187 -21.46 -9.75 2.50
N SER A 188 -21.59 -8.57 3.12
CA SER A 188 -20.78 -7.39 2.81
C SER A 188 -19.37 -7.50 3.37
N TRP A 189 -18.43 -6.72 2.84
CA TRP A 189 -17.05 -6.69 3.33
C TRP A 189 -16.80 -5.45 4.18
N ALA A 190 -16.26 -5.63 5.38
CA ALA A 190 -15.81 -4.55 6.23
C ALA A 190 -14.30 -4.64 6.49
N ARG A 191 -13.62 -3.50 6.47
CA ARG A 191 -12.22 -3.44 6.89
C ARG A 191 -12.13 -3.62 8.40
N LEU A 192 -11.00 -4.11 8.88
CA LEU A 192 -10.80 -4.34 10.30
C LEU A 192 -10.98 -3.08 11.17
N HIS A 193 -10.61 -1.90 10.67
CA HIS A 193 -10.83 -0.66 11.41
C HIS A 193 -12.28 -0.16 11.42
N GLU A 194 -13.16 -0.77 10.63
CA GLU A 194 -14.60 -0.50 10.59
C GLU A 194 -15.38 -1.50 11.46
N LEU A 195 -14.68 -2.40 12.15
CA LEU A 195 -15.26 -3.45 12.98
C LEU A 195 -14.97 -3.18 14.45
N GLU A 196 -15.96 -3.44 15.30
CA GLU A 196 -15.87 -3.34 16.76
C GLU A 196 -16.19 -4.69 17.43
N PRO A 197 -15.71 -4.93 18.67
CA PRO A 197 -16.20 -6.07 19.46
C PRO A 197 -17.73 -6.06 19.56
N GLY A 198 -18.36 -7.16 19.18
CA GLY A 198 -19.81 -7.31 19.04
C GLY A 198 -20.32 -7.34 17.61
N ASP A 199 -19.53 -6.90 16.61
CA ASP A 199 -19.90 -7.04 15.20
C ASP A 199 -19.92 -8.50 14.75
N ASN A 200 -20.90 -8.85 13.92
CA ASN A 200 -21.09 -10.19 13.36
C ASN A 200 -20.33 -10.36 12.03
N ILE A 201 -19.50 -11.40 11.96
CA ILE A 201 -18.74 -11.79 10.77
C ILE A 201 -18.94 -13.26 10.43
N LEU A 202 -18.72 -13.63 9.17
CA LEU A 202 -18.73 -15.01 8.74
C LEU A 202 -17.42 -15.71 9.07
N VAL A 203 -17.54 -16.85 9.76
CA VAL A 203 -16.46 -17.77 10.08
C VAL A 203 -16.83 -19.19 9.67
N ASN A 204 -15.83 -20.04 9.50
CA ASN A 204 -16.05 -21.48 9.33
C ASN A 204 -16.54 -22.08 10.66
N ALA A 205 -17.65 -22.84 10.65
CA ALA A 205 -18.40 -23.32 11.82
C ALA A 205 -17.68 -24.27 12.79
N THR A 206 -16.35 -24.45 12.68
CA THR A 206 -15.58 -25.38 13.51
C THR A 206 -14.75 -24.63 14.55
N PRO A 207 -15.12 -24.63 15.85
CA PRO A 207 -14.35 -23.95 16.88
C PRO A 207 -12.97 -24.61 17.05
N ARG A 208 -11.90 -23.80 17.10
CA ARG A 208 -10.54 -24.25 17.42
C ARG A 208 -10.18 -23.86 18.86
N TYR A 209 -10.64 -24.65 19.84
CA TYR A 209 -10.10 -24.55 21.19
C TYR A 209 -8.69 -25.17 21.22
N LYS A 210 -7.65 -24.36 21.49
CA LYS A 210 -6.32 -24.89 21.82
C LYS A 210 -6.37 -25.46 23.25
N GLY A 211 -6.39 -26.80 23.37
CA GLY A 211 -5.96 -27.48 24.61
C GLY A 211 -6.88 -28.54 25.24
N GLY A 212 -8.04 -28.89 24.67
CA GLY A 212 -8.94 -29.93 25.22
C GLY A 212 -8.97 -31.20 24.37
N ALA A 213 -9.00 -32.38 24.99
CA ALA A 213 -9.09 -33.67 24.31
C ALA A 213 -10.23 -33.71 23.27
N ARG A 214 -9.97 -34.28 22.08
CA ARG A 214 -10.99 -34.48 21.04
C ARG A 214 -12.12 -35.34 21.62
N ARG A 215 -13.36 -34.84 21.63
CA ARG A 215 -14.54 -35.68 21.93
C ARG A 215 -14.69 -36.70 20.79
N LEU A 216 -14.48 -37.96 21.12
CA LEU A 216 -14.66 -39.09 20.20
C LEU A 216 -16.08 -39.62 20.35
N GLU A 217 -16.73 -39.87 19.23
CA GLU A 217 -18.10 -40.36 19.12
C GLU A 217 -18.06 -41.75 18.46
N LEU A 218 -18.86 -42.68 18.98
CA LEU A 218 -19.00 -44.03 18.44
C LEU A 218 -19.84 -43.99 17.16
N HIS A 219 -19.30 -44.49 16.06
CA HIS A 219 -19.97 -44.59 14.76
C HIS A 219 -20.16 -46.06 14.38
N PRO A 220 -21.38 -46.50 14.01
CA PRO A 220 -21.63 -47.84 13.47
C PRO A 220 -20.91 -48.02 12.12
N VAL A 221 -20.17 -49.10 11.90
CA VAL A 221 -19.39 -49.28 10.66
C VAL A 221 -20.30 -49.52 9.46
N ASP A 222 -21.43 -50.19 9.68
CA ASP A 222 -22.46 -50.51 8.67
C ASP A 222 -23.57 -49.45 8.52
N GLY A 223 -23.63 -48.47 9.42
CA GLY A 223 -24.62 -47.39 9.41
C GLY A 223 -25.93 -47.70 10.14
N ASP A 224 -26.10 -48.90 10.72
CA ASP A 224 -27.29 -49.26 11.49
C ASP A 224 -27.07 -49.03 13.00
N LEU A 225 -27.93 -48.21 13.61
CA LEU A 225 -27.82 -47.82 15.02
C LEU A 225 -28.32 -48.89 16.00
N LEU A 226 -28.96 -49.96 15.52
CA LEU A 226 -29.50 -51.04 16.34
C LEU A 226 -28.62 -52.29 16.37
N HIS A 227 -27.53 -52.32 15.58
CA HIS A 227 -26.64 -53.46 15.48
C HIS A 227 -25.49 -53.37 16.51
N SER A 228 -25.63 -54.12 17.62
CA SER A 228 -24.86 -53.92 18.86
C SER A 228 -23.63 -54.83 19.06
N ASP A 229 -23.06 -55.37 17.99
CA ASP A 229 -21.83 -56.17 18.09
C ASP A 229 -20.58 -55.28 18.29
N ALA A 230 -19.66 -55.73 19.14
CA ALA A 230 -18.47 -54.96 19.54
C ALA A 230 -17.55 -54.61 18.36
N ASP A 231 -17.59 -55.39 17.28
CA ASP A 231 -16.80 -55.19 16.07
C ASP A 231 -17.45 -54.19 15.09
N ASN A 232 -18.69 -53.75 15.33
CA ASN A 232 -19.43 -52.81 14.47
C ASN A 232 -19.28 -51.34 14.89
N ALA A 233 -18.32 -50.98 15.76
CA ALA A 233 -18.17 -49.61 16.24
C ALA A 233 -16.75 -49.06 16.00
N ARG A 234 -16.67 -47.87 15.40
CA ARG A 234 -15.41 -47.10 15.27
C ARG A 234 -15.51 -45.75 15.96
N LEU A 235 -14.42 -45.32 16.61
CA LEU A 235 -14.34 -43.99 17.24
C LEU A 235 -13.92 -42.95 16.21
N LEU A 236 -14.80 -41.98 15.95
CA LEU A 236 -14.55 -40.85 15.06
C LEU A 236 -14.61 -39.54 15.86
N CYS A 237 -13.87 -38.52 15.45
CA CYS A 237 -14.16 -37.16 15.93
C CYS A 237 -15.44 -36.62 15.26
N SER A 238 -16.04 -35.57 15.82
CA SER A 238 -17.34 -35.03 15.40
C SER A 238 -17.48 -34.69 13.91
N LEU A 239 -16.38 -34.30 13.25
CA LEU A 239 -16.34 -33.99 11.81
C LEU A 239 -16.49 -35.25 10.91
N PRO A 240 -15.61 -36.26 10.99
CA PRO A 240 -15.80 -37.51 10.25
C PRO A 240 -17.03 -38.31 10.68
N HIS A 241 -17.54 -38.12 11.91
CA HIS A 241 -18.81 -38.74 12.36
C HIS A 241 -20.02 -38.14 11.62
N LYS A 242 -20.10 -36.80 11.50
CA LYS A 242 -21.15 -36.13 10.72
C LYS A 242 -21.08 -36.42 9.22
N ALA A 243 -19.87 -36.42 8.65
CA ALA A 243 -19.68 -36.74 7.23
C ALA A 243 -20.09 -38.18 6.89
N ALA A 244 -19.94 -39.12 7.83
CA ALA A 244 -20.34 -40.51 7.63
C ALA A 244 -21.85 -40.75 7.78
N ARG A 245 -22.61 -39.85 8.42
CA ARG A 245 -24.08 -39.92 8.58
C ARG A 245 -24.89 -39.33 7.42
N SER A 246 -24.29 -38.54 6.54
CA SER A 246 -24.97 -37.96 5.37
C SER A 246 -23.99 -37.80 4.20
N PRO A 247 -23.80 -38.87 3.41
CA PRO A 247 -22.85 -38.87 2.29
C PRO A 247 -23.16 -37.85 1.18
N ASP A 248 -24.42 -37.39 1.08
CA ASP A 248 -24.90 -36.49 0.02
C ASP A 248 -24.86 -34.98 0.39
N SER A 249 -24.43 -34.61 1.60
CA SER A 249 -24.29 -33.20 1.99
C SER A 249 -22.89 -32.67 1.65
N THR A 250 -22.69 -32.21 0.41
CA THR A 250 -21.41 -31.65 -0.07
C THR A 250 -21.12 -30.21 0.37
N THR A 251 -22.03 -29.56 1.09
CA THR A 251 -21.88 -28.16 1.52
C THR A 251 -21.56 -28.05 3.01
N MET A 252 -20.41 -27.44 3.35
CA MET A 252 -20.14 -26.98 4.72
C MET A 252 -20.58 -25.51 4.82
N PRO A 253 -21.60 -25.17 5.62
CA PRO A 253 -22.02 -23.78 5.77
C PRO A 253 -20.98 -22.99 6.59
N VAL A 254 -20.71 -21.76 6.17
CA VAL A 254 -20.15 -20.76 7.10
C VAL A 254 -21.20 -20.43 8.17
N THR A 255 -20.74 -20.01 9.34
CA THR A 255 -21.62 -19.55 10.41
C THR A 255 -21.30 -18.10 10.72
N VAL A 256 -22.30 -17.39 11.24
CA VAL A 256 -22.11 -16.08 11.83
C VAL A 256 -21.48 -16.26 13.21
N ASP A 257 -20.49 -15.43 13.51
CA ASP A 257 -19.90 -15.31 14.84
C ASP A 257 -19.60 -13.84 15.17
N SER A 258 -19.69 -13.51 16.44
CA SER A 258 -19.44 -12.15 16.93
C SER A 258 -17.96 -11.96 17.23
N ILE A 259 -17.43 -10.78 16.94
CA ILE A 259 -16.06 -10.43 17.32
C ILE A 259 -16.00 -10.23 18.83
N ALA A 260 -15.21 -11.04 19.53
CA ALA A 260 -15.01 -10.94 20.97
C ALA A 260 -13.97 -9.87 21.34
N ALA A 261 -12.90 -9.74 20.55
CA ALA A 261 -11.84 -8.77 20.79
C ALA A 261 -11.07 -8.41 19.52
N ILE A 262 -10.61 -7.16 19.43
CA ILE A 262 -9.65 -6.69 18.43
C ILE A 262 -8.51 -6.02 19.19
N GLU A 263 -7.34 -6.64 19.17
CA GLU A 263 -6.17 -6.22 19.95
C GLU A 263 -4.99 -5.98 19.02
N HIS A 264 -4.18 -4.97 19.28
CA HIS A 264 -2.94 -4.81 18.51
C HIS A 264 -1.95 -5.94 18.81
N ASP A 265 -1.32 -6.48 17.77
CA ASP A 265 -0.42 -7.63 17.88
C ASP A 265 0.90 -7.43 17.10
N GLY A 266 1.45 -6.22 17.17
CA GLY A 266 2.81 -5.90 16.69
C GLY A 266 2.97 -5.92 15.17
N GLU A 267 4.22 -6.00 14.71
CA GLU A 267 4.55 -6.18 13.30
C GLU A 267 4.91 -7.63 13.01
N THR A 268 4.48 -8.15 11.87
CA THR A 268 4.87 -9.49 11.39
C THR A 268 4.95 -9.50 9.87
N ASP A 269 5.69 -10.47 9.32
CA ASP A 269 5.71 -10.72 7.88
C ASP A 269 4.26 -10.95 7.44
N THR A 270 3.73 -10.05 6.61
CA THR A 270 2.38 -10.16 6.04
C THR A 270 2.44 -10.72 4.63
N TYR A 271 1.42 -11.48 4.31
CA TYR A 271 1.24 -12.17 3.05
C TYR A 271 -0.17 -11.92 2.57
N ASP A 272 -0.41 -12.30 1.32
CA ASP A 272 -1.73 -12.39 0.77
C ASP A 272 -1.79 -13.57 -0.18
N LEU A 273 -3.01 -14.00 -0.51
CA LEU A 273 -3.25 -15.16 -1.31
C LEU A 273 -4.20 -14.77 -2.45
N VAL A 274 -3.80 -15.07 -3.67
CA VAL A 274 -4.61 -14.83 -4.87
C VAL A 274 -5.33 -16.13 -5.21
N MET A 275 -6.65 -16.09 -5.04
CA MET A 275 -7.57 -17.17 -5.38
C MET A 275 -8.08 -17.02 -6.81
N ALA A 276 -8.25 -18.14 -7.51
CA ALA A 276 -8.82 -18.17 -8.85
C ALA A 276 -10.26 -17.62 -8.84
N GLY A 277 -10.63 -16.92 -9.92
CA GLY A 277 -11.99 -16.45 -10.11
C GLY A 277 -12.99 -17.61 -10.21
N PRO A 278 -14.28 -17.41 -9.87
CA PRO A 278 -14.92 -16.13 -9.56
C PRO A 278 -14.83 -15.69 -8.08
N HIS A 279 -14.35 -16.54 -7.17
CA HIS A 279 -14.41 -16.27 -5.72
C HIS A 279 -13.05 -15.81 -5.17
N HIS A 280 -12.79 -14.50 -5.17
CA HIS A 280 -11.53 -13.90 -4.71
C HIS A 280 -11.44 -13.70 -3.19
N ASN A 281 -11.87 -14.73 -2.46
CA ASN A 281 -11.81 -14.79 -1.00
C ASN A 281 -11.31 -16.17 -0.56
N PHE A 282 -10.86 -16.31 0.68
CA PHE A 282 -10.46 -17.59 1.23
C PHE A 282 -10.68 -17.64 2.73
N VAL A 283 -10.75 -18.86 3.26
CA VAL A 283 -10.79 -19.09 4.71
C VAL A 283 -9.37 -19.02 5.28
N ALA A 284 -9.16 -18.21 6.32
CA ALA A 284 -7.89 -18.01 6.98
C ALA A 284 -8.08 -18.01 8.51
N ASN A 285 -7.48 -18.96 9.23
CA ASN A 285 -7.74 -19.22 10.65
C ASN A 285 -9.24 -19.38 11.02
N GLY A 286 -10.06 -19.74 10.04
CA GLY A 286 -11.51 -19.84 10.18
C GLY A 286 -12.26 -18.55 9.83
N PHE A 287 -11.59 -17.43 9.59
CA PHE A 287 -12.22 -16.20 9.09
C PHE A 287 -12.37 -16.26 7.58
N VAL A 288 -13.45 -15.69 7.04
CA VAL A 288 -13.58 -15.43 5.61
C VAL A 288 -12.93 -14.09 5.30
N VAL A 289 -11.83 -14.12 4.54
CA VAL A 289 -11.00 -12.94 4.26
C VAL A 289 -10.80 -12.70 2.78
N HIS A 290 -10.45 -11.46 2.42
CA HIS A 290 -10.33 -11.01 1.04
C HIS A 290 -8.87 -10.81 0.58
N ASN A 291 -8.59 -11.09 -0.70
CA ASN A 291 -7.28 -10.89 -1.31
C ASN A 291 -6.85 -9.40 -1.36
N SER A 292 -5.54 -9.10 -1.28
CA SER A 292 -4.96 -7.76 -1.51
C SER A 292 -3.47 -7.75 -1.88
N GLU A 293 -3.02 -6.83 -2.74
CA GLU A 293 -1.59 -6.60 -3.06
C GLU A 293 -1.36 -5.22 -3.66
N GLN A 294 -0.30 -4.48 -3.34
CA GLN A 294 0.47 -3.74 -4.35
C GLN A 294 1.91 -4.13 -4.13
N VAL A 295 2.66 -4.47 -5.18
CA VAL A 295 4.06 -4.87 -5.01
C VAL A 295 5.03 -3.70 -5.09
N SER A 296 5.86 -3.61 -4.06
CA SER A 296 6.98 -2.70 -3.95
C SER A 296 8.20 -3.31 -4.65
N GLN A 297 8.90 -2.55 -5.49
CA GLN A 297 10.23 -2.95 -6.02
C GLN A 297 11.34 -2.86 -4.96
N ARG A 298 11.02 -2.39 -3.74
CA ARG A 298 11.98 -2.38 -2.63
C ARG A 298 12.23 -3.84 -2.23
N TYR A 299 13.46 -4.31 -2.43
CA TYR A 299 13.92 -5.68 -2.11
C TYR A 299 13.49 -6.79 -3.08
N VAL A 300 13.05 -6.44 -4.29
CA VAL A 300 12.63 -7.41 -5.32
C VAL A 300 13.47 -7.22 -6.58
N ARG A 301 13.96 -8.33 -7.16
CA ARG A 301 14.71 -8.29 -8.42
C ARG A 301 13.74 -8.05 -9.59
N VAL A 302 14.05 -7.06 -10.42
CA VAL A 302 13.27 -6.74 -11.63
C VAL A 302 13.76 -7.60 -12.80
N HIS A 303 12.82 -8.17 -13.56
CA HIS A 303 13.10 -8.94 -14.78
C HIS A 303 13.10 -8.01 -16.01
N PRO A 304 13.97 -8.22 -17.02
CA PRO A 304 14.01 -7.40 -18.24
C PRO A 304 12.66 -7.27 -18.96
N ASP A 305 11.87 -8.35 -19.02
CA ASP A 305 10.57 -8.39 -19.74
C ASP A 305 9.44 -7.67 -19.00
N ALA A 306 9.70 -7.09 -17.83
CA ALA A 306 8.70 -6.45 -16.98
C ALA A 306 8.69 -4.93 -17.16
N MET A 307 8.61 -4.43 -18.40
CA MET A 307 8.62 -2.99 -18.71
C MET A 307 7.59 -2.62 -19.76
N ALA A 308 6.95 -1.47 -19.57
CA ALA A 308 6.05 -0.88 -20.55
C ALA A 308 6.83 -0.43 -21.79
N VAL A 309 6.39 -0.89 -22.97
CA VAL A 309 6.92 -0.46 -24.27
C VAL A 309 5.80 0.24 -25.02
N PRO A 310 5.83 1.58 -25.13
CA PRO A 310 4.79 2.33 -25.82
C PRO A 310 4.73 1.97 -27.31
N PRO A 311 3.67 2.38 -28.05
CA PRO A 311 3.51 2.15 -29.48
C PRO A 311 4.54 2.92 -30.34
N LEU A 312 5.81 2.52 -30.23
CA LEU A 312 6.94 3.00 -31.01
C LEU A 312 7.17 2.09 -32.21
N GLU A 313 7.73 2.67 -33.28
CA GLU A 313 8.03 1.98 -34.52
C GLU A 313 9.51 2.15 -34.91
N ALA A 314 10.01 1.19 -35.70
CA ALA A 314 11.30 1.26 -36.37
C ALA A 314 12.46 1.69 -35.45
N GLU A 315 13.21 2.74 -35.83
CA GLU A 315 14.40 3.19 -35.12
C GLU A 315 14.08 3.70 -33.69
N ALA A 316 12.91 4.30 -33.48
CA ALA A 316 12.50 4.76 -32.15
C ALA A 316 12.31 3.58 -31.19
N LEU A 317 11.70 2.48 -31.65
CA LEU A 317 11.57 1.25 -30.87
C LEU A 317 12.96 0.66 -30.55
N ALA A 318 13.85 0.60 -31.53
CA ALA A 318 15.20 0.06 -31.35
C ALA A 318 16.04 0.87 -30.34
N ILE A 319 15.91 2.21 -30.33
CA ILE A 319 16.56 3.08 -29.34
C ILE A 319 15.99 2.80 -27.95
N TYR A 320 14.67 2.69 -27.84
CA TYR A 320 13.97 2.47 -26.58
C TYR A 320 14.38 1.13 -25.94
N GLU A 321 14.26 0.02 -26.68
CA GLU A 321 14.60 -1.33 -26.18
C GLU A 321 16.08 -1.47 -25.79
N ARG A 322 16.98 -0.87 -26.58
CA ARG A 322 18.41 -0.85 -26.25
C ARG A 322 18.68 -0.11 -24.95
N THR A 323 17.98 1.00 -24.71
CA THR A 323 18.10 1.79 -23.49
C THR A 323 17.58 1.02 -22.27
N LEU A 324 16.42 0.34 -22.39
CA LEU A 324 15.90 -0.52 -21.33
C LEU A 324 16.87 -1.65 -20.97
N THR A 325 17.46 -2.29 -21.99
CA THR A 325 18.46 -3.35 -21.81
C THR A 325 19.67 -2.82 -21.05
N GLN A 326 20.21 -1.67 -21.47
CA GLN A 326 21.36 -1.04 -20.83
C GLN A 326 21.08 -0.68 -19.36
N GLN A 327 19.92 -0.09 -19.06
CA GLN A 327 19.54 0.25 -17.69
C GLN A 327 19.42 -1.00 -16.81
N THR A 328 18.88 -2.08 -17.36
CA THR A 328 18.70 -3.36 -16.65
C THR A 328 20.03 -4.06 -16.37
N GLU A 329 20.94 -4.07 -17.34
CA GLU A 329 22.31 -4.59 -17.17
C GLU A 329 23.09 -3.76 -16.13
N THR A 330 22.98 -2.44 -16.21
CA THR A 330 23.58 -1.51 -15.24
C THR A 330 23.05 -1.79 -13.84
N TYR A 331 21.75 -2.00 -13.68
CA TYR A 331 21.14 -2.35 -12.40
C TYR A 331 21.78 -3.60 -11.77
N GLN A 332 21.98 -4.68 -12.54
CA GLN A 332 22.64 -5.89 -12.03
C GLN A 332 24.10 -5.60 -11.64
N ARG A 333 24.84 -4.87 -12.48
CA ARG A 333 26.24 -4.56 -12.23
C ARG A 333 26.43 -3.62 -11.02
N LEU A 334 25.52 -2.67 -10.80
CA LEU A 334 25.54 -1.81 -9.63
C LEU A 334 25.33 -2.58 -8.34
N ILE A 335 24.49 -3.63 -8.32
CA ILE A 335 24.34 -4.48 -7.12
C ILE A 335 25.71 -5.06 -6.72
N GLU A 336 26.47 -5.58 -7.69
CA GLU A 336 27.80 -6.14 -7.45
C GLU A 336 28.79 -5.08 -6.94
N LEU A 337 28.82 -3.90 -7.57
CA LEU A 337 29.75 -2.81 -7.19
C LEU A 337 29.41 -2.16 -5.85
N LEU A 338 28.14 -2.16 -5.44
CA LEU A 338 27.69 -1.58 -4.18
C LEU A 338 27.79 -2.57 -3.01
N THR A 339 27.74 -3.88 -3.28
CA THR A 339 27.74 -4.92 -2.23
C THR A 339 28.91 -4.78 -1.24
N PRO A 340 30.18 -4.56 -1.65
CA PRO A 340 31.29 -4.41 -0.69
C PRO A 340 31.12 -3.22 0.27
N ALA A 341 30.64 -2.08 -0.24
CA ALA A 341 30.39 -0.90 0.59
C ALA A 341 29.23 -1.14 1.57
N VAL A 342 28.16 -1.81 1.10
CA VAL A 342 27.03 -2.24 1.94
C VAL A 342 27.49 -3.19 3.03
N GLU A 343 28.31 -4.18 2.70
CA GLU A 343 28.84 -5.16 3.65
C GLU A 343 29.65 -4.47 4.76
N SER A 344 30.56 -3.58 4.38
CA SER A 344 31.37 -2.80 5.34
C SER A 344 30.48 -2.03 6.32
N LEU A 345 29.54 -1.23 5.82
CA LEU A 345 28.62 -0.44 6.64
C LEU A 345 27.69 -1.34 7.48
N TYR A 346 27.22 -2.45 6.92
CA TYR A 346 26.34 -3.37 7.62
C TYR A 346 27.04 -4.02 8.82
N PHE A 347 28.31 -4.42 8.66
CA PHE A 347 29.07 -5.03 9.76
C PHE A 347 29.58 -4.02 10.78
N GLU A 348 29.77 -2.75 10.40
CA GLU A 348 29.99 -1.67 11.36
C GLU A 348 28.77 -1.49 12.28
N ILE A 349 27.56 -1.49 11.70
CA ILE A 349 26.30 -1.38 12.45
C ILE A 349 26.00 -2.68 13.25
N PHE A 350 26.33 -3.85 12.69
CA PHE A 350 26.09 -5.15 13.30
C PHE A 350 27.37 -6.00 13.42
N PRO A 351 28.32 -5.65 14.32
CA PRO A 351 29.60 -6.35 14.43
C PRO A 351 29.46 -7.85 14.76
N SER A 352 28.43 -8.21 15.53
CA SER A 352 28.15 -9.61 15.89
C SER A 352 27.72 -10.48 14.72
N ARG A 353 27.33 -9.87 13.58
CA ARG A 353 26.92 -10.55 12.35
C ARG A 353 28.07 -10.67 11.34
N ALA A 354 29.23 -10.10 11.64
CA ALA A 354 30.41 -10.20 10.80
C ALA A 354 30.89 -11.65 10.68
N PRO A 355 31.51 -12.05 9.55
CA PRO A 355 32.12 -13.36 9.41
C PRO A 355 33.17 -13.57 10.52
N ARG A 356 33.07 -14.68 11.26
CA ARG A 356 34.12 -15.08 12.20
C ARG A 356 35.31 -15.65 11.42
N ALA A 357 36.52 -15.56 11.99
CA ALA A 357 37.70 -16.21 11.44
C ALA A 357 37.39 -17.69 11.15
N PRO A 358 37.69 -18.19 9.94
CA PRO A 358 37.38 -19.57 9.59
C PRO A 358 38.11 -20.52 10.53
N ARG A 359 37.46 -21.62 10.92
CA ARG A 359 38.20 -22.78 11.44
C ARG A 359 39.09 -23.30 10.29
N PRO A 360 40.27 -23.89 10.57
CA PRO A 360 41.20 -24.34 9.53
C PRO A 360 40.56 -25.21 8.43
N ASP A 361 39.45 -25.88 8.75
CA ASP A 361 38.84 -26.92 7.91
C ASP A 361 37.40 -26.60 7.46
N ALA A 362 36.91 -25.36 7.61
CA ALA A 362 35.54 -25.00 7.22
C ALA A 362 35.45 -23.63 6.54
N PRO A 363 34.73 -23.51 5.39
CA PRO A 363 34.50 -22.22 4.76
C PRO A 363 33.70 -21.30 5.68
N PRO A 364 33.93 -19.97 5.63
CA PRO A 364 33.16 -19.01 6.41
C PRO A 364 31.68 -19.07 6.00
N VAL A 365 30.79 -19.38 6.96
CA VAL A 365 29.34 -19.37 6.74
C VAL A 365 28.80 -17.96 7.06
N PRO A 366 28.20 -17.24 6.10
CA PRO A 366 27.68 -15.90 6.33
C PRO A 366 26.48 -15.93 7.28
N HIS A 367 26.39 -14.95 8.18
CA HIS A 367 25.27 -14.84 9.12
C HIS A 367 23.92 -14.76 8.37
N PRO A 368 22.86 -15.49 8.78
CA PRO A 368 21.60 -15.54 8.03
C PRO A 368 20.97 -14.16 7.74
N MET A 369 21.01 -13.25 8.71
CA MET A 369 20.54 -11.87 8.51
C MET A 369 21.41 -11.07 7.54
N ALA A 370 22.74 -11.25 7.57
CA ALA A 370 23.65 -10.58 6.66
C ALA A 370 23.37 -11.05 5.22
N LYS A 371 23.29 -12.37 5.01
CA LYS A 371 22.90 -13.00 3.73
C LYS A 371 21.54 -12.51 3.22
N ARG A 372 20.59 -12.21 4.11
CA ARG A 372 19.25 -11.71 3.76
C ARG A 372 19.25 -10.21 3.41
N TRP A 373 19.97 -9.37 4.14
CA TRP A 373 19.79 -7.91 4.10
C TRP A 373 20.81 -7.17 3.24
N ILE A 374 22.06 -7.62 3.13
CA ILE A 374 23.08 -6.97 2.30
C ILE A 374 22.64 -6.87 0.83
N PRO A 375 22.23 -7.97 0.15
CA PRO A 375 21.80 -7.88 -1.24
C PRO A 375 20.59 -6.97 -1.43
N LYS A 376 19.68 -6.96 -0.44
CA LYS A 376 18.47 -6.14 -0.44
C LYS A 376 18.78 -4.65 -0.36
N LYS A 377 19.77 -4.26 0.45
CA LYS A 377 20.22 -2.86 0.56
C LYS A 377 20.94 -2.40 -0.71
N ALA A 378 21.78 -3.25 -1.30
CA ALA A 378 22.39 -2.96 -2.61
C ALA A 378 21.33 -2.80 -3.71
N GLN A 379 20.32 -3.68 -3.76
CA GLN A 379 19.20 -3.60 -4.70
C GLN A 379 18.35 -2.32 -4.52
N GLU A 380 18.07 -1.91 -3.28
CA GLU A 380 17.33 -0.69 -2.99
C GLU A 380 18.00 0.56 -3.58
N VAL A 381 19.33 0.59 -3.61
CA VAL A 381 20.10 1.70 -4.19
C VAL A 381 20.27 1.54 -5.70
N ALA A 382 20.61 0.33 -6.17
CA ALA A 382 20.83 0.07 -7.59
C ALA A 382 19.58 0.38 -8.43
N ARG A 383 18.35 0.18 -7.90
CA ARG A 383 17.10 0.42 -8.66
C ARG A 383 16.91 1.85 -9.15
N TYR A 384 17.69 2.82 -8.66
CA TYR A 384 17.64 4.20 -9.11
C TYR A 384 17.90 4.33 -10.62
N VAL A 385 18.66 3.42 -11.23
CA VAL A 385 18.89 3.42 -12.70
C VAL A 385 17.77 2.76 -13.51
N LEU A 386 16.87 2.01 -12.87
CA LEU A 386 15.78 1.35 -13.59
C LEU A 386 14.75 2.36 -14.09
N PRO A 387 14.17 2.15 -15.27
CA PRO A 387 13.20 3.07 -15.85
C PRO A 387 11.87 3.05 -15.10
N VAL A 388 11.16 4.18 -15.11
CA VAL A 388 9.78 4.28 -14.60
C VAL A 388 8.78 3.47 -15.45
N ALA A 389 9.18 3.02 -16.64
CA ALA A 389 8.50 2.00 -17.44
C ALA A 389 8.29 0.66 -16.71
N THR A 390 9.08 0.37 -15.66
CA THR A 390 9.04 -0.94 -15.01
C THR A 390 7.65 -1.27 -14.50
N PHE A 391 7.15 -2.45 -14.85
CA PHE A 391 5.84 -2.91 -14.44
C PHE A 391 5.71 -3.07 -12.92
N ALA A 392 4.48 -2.89 -12.49
CA ALA A 392 3.98 -3.11 -11.17
C ALA A 392 2.59 -3.75 -11.26
N TYR A 393 2.13 -4.26 -10.13
CA TYR A 393 0.81 -4.82 -9.99
C TYR A 393 0.25 -4.45 -8.62
N LEU A 394 -1.06 -4.27 -8.58
CA LEU A 394 -1.78 -3.82 -7.41
C LEU A 394 -3.27 -4.13 -7.41
N TYR A 395 -3.84 -4.14 -6.23
CA TYR A 395 -5.23 -4.07 -5.90
C TYR A 395 -5.51 -2.61 -5.61
N HIS A 396 -6.45 -2.04 -6.33
CA HIS A 396 -6.85 -0.66 -6.17
C HIS A 396 -8.28 -0.63 -5.68
N THR A 397 -8.46 -0.20 -4.43
CA THR A 397 -9.78 -0.05 -3.80
C THR A 397 -10.17 1.41 -3.81
N ILE A 398 -11.30 1.73 -4.41
CA ILE A 398 -11.81 3.09 -4.49
C ILE A 398 -13.33 3.11 -4.37
N SER A 399 -13.87 4.25 -3.94
CA SER A 399 -15.31 4.48 -4.02
C SER A 399 -15.76 4.59 -5.47
N ILE A 400 -17.04 4.33 -5.76
CA ILE A 400 -17.58 4.53 -7.11
C ILE A 400 -17.44 5.99 -7.55
N LEU A 401 -17.66 6.95 -6.64
CA LEU A 401 -17.42 8.37 -6.94
C LEU A 401 -15.98 8.63 -7.42
N THR A 402 -14.99 8.02 -6.77
CA THR A 402 -13.59 8.16 -7.16
C THR A 402 -13.34 7.59 -8.55
N LEU A 403 -13.95 6.44 -8.89
CA LEU A 403 -13.83 5.84 -10.22
C LEU A 403 -14.46 6.71 -11.31
N LEU A 404 -15.65 7.29 -11.06
CA LEU A 404 -16.27 8.22 -12.01
C LEU A 404 -15.40 9.47 -12.22
N ARG A 405 -14.78 9.98 -11.15
CA ARG A 405 -13.81 11.07 -11.25
C ARG A 405 -12.61 10.66 -12.10
N TYR A 406 -12.03 9.48 -11.85
CA TYR A 406 -10.92 8.98 -12.67
C TYR A 406 -11.29 8.96 -14.15
N TYR A 407 -12.46 8.43 -14.47
CA TYR A 407 -12.92 8.36 -15.85
C TYR A 407 -13.03 9.74 -16.48
N ARG A 408 -13.58 10.72 -15.74
CA ARG A 408 -13.72 12.09 -16.23
C ARG A 408 -12.38 12.77 -16.51
N ILE A 409 -11.32 12.45 -15.76
CA ILE A 409 -9.99 13.09 -15.88
C ILE A 409 -8.90 12.18 -16.48
N CYS A 410 -9.25 11.01 -17.04
CA CYS A 410 -8.26 10.00 -17.46
C CYS A 410 -7.37 10.42 -18.64
N GLN A 411 -7.69 11.54 -19.30
CA GLN A 411 -6.90 12.14 -20.37
C GLN A 411 -5.97 13.26 -19.88
N GLN A 412 -5.80 13.44 -18.57
CA GLN A 412 -4.81 14.40 -18.06
C GLN A 412 -3.39 14.08 -18.59
N PRO A 413 -2.54 15.09 -18.82
CA PRO A 413 -1.18 14.87 -19.32
C PRO A 413 -0.31 14.03 -18.37
N ASP A 414 0.91 13.67 -18.83
CA ASP A 414 1.90 12.71 -18.30
C ASP A 414 1.83 11.32 -18.92
N ALA A 415 0.84 10.50 -18.56
CA ALA A 415 0.64 9.15 -19.11
C ALA A 415 -0.80 8.93 -19.60
N PRO A 416 -1.34 9.80 -20.49
CA PRO A 416 -2.74 9.75 -20.89
C PRO A 416 -3.13 8.44 -21.60
N LEU A 417 -2.23 7.80 -22.37
CA LEU A 417 -2.54 6.54 -23.05
C LEU A 417 -2.79 5.42 -22.04
N GLU A 418 -1.83 5.19 -21.13
CA GLU A 418 -1.94 4.14 -20.12
C GLU A 418 -3.06 4.42 -19.13
N THR A 419 -3.19 5.67 -18.68
CA THR A 419 -4.24 6.09 -17.76
C THR A 419 -5.62 5.83 -18.36
N ARG A 420 -5.86 6.26 -19.60
CA ARG A 420 -7.12 6.01 -20.29
C ARG A 420 -7.36 4.51 -20.47
N SER A 421 -6.35 3.73 -20.88
CA SER A 421 -6.50 2.28 -21.05
C SER A 421 -6.89 1.57 -19.76
N VAL A 422 -6.23 1.88 -18.65
CA VAL A 422 -6.52 1.26 -17.35
C VAL A 422 -7.89 1.68 -16.83
N VAL A 423 -8.19 2.99 -16.84
CA VAL A 423 -9.44 3.52 -16.30
C VAL A 423 -10.64 3.10 -17.15
N GLN A 424 -10.50 3.05 -18.49
CA GLN A 424 -11.55 2.50 -19.36
C GLN A 424 -11.81 1.03 -19.01
N ALA A 425 -10.77 0.22 -18.85
CA ALA A 425 -10.94 -1.17 -18.43
C ALA A 425 -11.62 -1.30 -17.04
N MET A 426 -11.34 -0.39 -16.10
CA MET A 426 -12.05 -0.34 -14.81
C MET A 426 -13.54 -0.02 -14.97
N ILE A 427 -13.88 0.93 -15.86
CA ILE A 427 -15.27 1.29 -16.17
C ILE A 427 -15.98 0.16 -16.91
N ASP A 428 -15.32 -0.50 -17.86
CA ASP A 428 -15.90 -1.64 -18.58
C ASP A 428 -16.24 -2.77 -17.60
N GLN A 429 -15.37 -3.04 -16.62
CA GLN A 429 -15.63 -3.99 -15.55
C GLN A 429 -16.78 -3.55 -14.62
N LEU A 430 -16.90 -2.26 -14.32
CA LEU A 430 -18.03 -1.72 -13.53
C LEU A 430 -19.35 -1.86 -14.30
N LEU A 431 -19.40 -1.46 -15.56
CA LEU A 431 -20.61 -1.51 -16.39
C LEU A 431 -21.04 -2.94 -16.70
N ALA A 432 -20.10 -3.86 -16.85
CA ALA A 432 -20.40 -5.29 -16.95
C ALA A 432 -21.04 -5.83 -15.66
N PHE A 433 -20.69 -5.25 -14.50
CA PHE A 433 -21.22 -5.64 -13.19
C PHE A 433 -22.56 -4.97 -12.86
N ASP A 434 -22.67 -3.65 -13.06
CA ASP A 434 -23.88 -2.84 -12.83
C ASP A 434 -24.06 -1.83 -13.98
N PRO A 435 -24.83 -2.19 -15.02
CA PRO A 435 -25.04 -1.34 -16.20
C PRO A 435 -25.75 0.00 -15.90
N LEU A 436 -26.40 0.14 -14.74
CA LEU A 436 -27.16 1.33 -14.39
C LEU A 436 -26.29 2.59 -14.29
N PHE A 437 -24.99 2.42 -14.02
CA PHE A 437 -24.05 3.53 -13.99
C PHE A 437 -23.91 4.25 -15.34
N GLU A 438 -24.27 3.62 -16.46
CA GLU A 438 -24.28 4.27 -17.78
C GLU A 438 -25.15 5.54 -17.78
N THR A 439 -26.22 5.56 -16.97
CA THR A 439 -27.16 6.70 -16.87
C THR A 439 -26.52 7.99 -16.34
N ILE A 440 -25.43 7.89 -15.57
CA ILE A 440 -24.75 9.03 -14.94
C ILE A 440 -23.27 9.15 -15.37
N LEU A 441 -22.82 8.31 -16.31
CA LEU A 441 -21.42 8.26 -16.73
C LEU A 441 -21.12 9.37 -17.73
N GLU A 442 -20.47 10.44 -17.27
CA GLU A 442 -19.94 11.47 -18.16
C GLU A 442 -18.72 10.98 -18.94
N GLN A 443 -18.63 11.37 -20.22
CA GLN A 443 -17.48 11.07 -21.07
C GLN A 443 -16.19 11.69 -20.51
N PRO A 444 -15.00 11.13 -20.78
CA PRO A 444 -13.75 11.75 -20.37
C PRO A 444 -13.60 13.17 -20.94
N LEU A 445 -13.07 14.10 -20.14
CA LEU A 445 -12.68 15.41 -20.65
C LEU A 445 -11.62 15.23 -21.74
N PRO A 446 -11.75 15.89 -22.91
CA PRO A 446 -10.72 15.87 -23.93
C PRO A 446 -9.39 16.42 -23.39
N LEU A 447 -8.27 15.87 -23.84
CA LEU A 447 -6.93 16.32 -23.43
C LEU A 447 -6.77 17.83 -23.62
N GLU A 448 -7.19 18.37 -24.77
CA GLU A 448 -7.15 19.80 -25.11
C GLU A 448 -8.05 20.68 -24.23
N ALA A 449 -9.00 20.09 -23.51
CA ALA A 449 -9.83 20.80 -22.54
C ALA A 449 -9.16 20.89 -21.15
N THR A 450 -8.10 20.12 -20.88
CA THR A 450 -7.36 20.18 -19.62
C THR A 450 -6.59 21.51 -19.51
N LEU A 451 -6.44 22.02 -18.29
CA LEU A 451 -5.80 23.32 -18.05
C LEU A 451 -4.33 23.29 -18.46
N GLU A 452 -3.68 22.18 -18.18
CA GLU A 452 -2.30 21.89 -18.48
C GLU A 452 -2.04 21.84 -19.99
N ALA A 453 -2.85 21.08 -20.74
CA ALA A 453 -2.68 20.99 -22.19
C ALA A 453 -2.92 22.34 -22.88
N ARG A 454 -3.88 23.14 -22.39
CA ARG A 454 -4.12 24.51 -22.91
C ARG A 454 -2.90 25.41 -22.73
N PHE A 455 -2.20 25.29 -21.61
CA PHE A 455 -0.97 26.05 -21.38
C PHE A 455 0.14 25.62 -22.36
N TRP A 456 0.31 24.32 -22.57
CA TRP A 456 1.37 23.76 -23.44
C TRP A 456 1.03 23.72 -24.94
N ALA A 457 -0.18 24.14 -25.35
CA ALA A 457 -0.59 24.21 -26.75
C ALA A 457 0.03 25.39 -27.54
N GLY A 458 0.62 26.38 -26.85
CA GLY A 458 1.32 27.50 -27.48
C GLY A 458 2.70 27.13 -28.03
N PRO A 459 3.36 28.04 -28.80
CA PRO A 459 4.75 27.84 -29.23
C PRO A 459 5.65 27.72 -27.99
N GLY A 460 6.09 26.50 -27.70
CA GLY A 460 6.86 26.16 -26.51
C GLY A 460 8.27 26.76 -26.57
N ASP A 461 8.63 27.54 -25.55
CA ASP A 461 10.00 27.99 -25.33
C ASP A 461 10.67 27.10 -24.28
N THR A 462 11.63 26.29 -24.71
CA THR A 462 12.43 25.41 -23.84
C THR A 462 13.35 26.20 -22.90
N ALA A 463 13.60 27.50 -23.16
CA ALA A 463 14.42 28.34 -22.29
C ALA A 463 13.81 28.53 -20.88
N HIS A 464 12.47 28.47 -20.75
CA HIS A 464 11.79 28.56 -19.47
C HIS A 464 12.08 27.35 -18.55
N GLN A 465 12.33 26.16 -19.10
CA GLN A 465 12.58 24.95 -18.31
C GLN A 465 13.90 25.03 -17.53
N ALA A 466 14.98 25.40 -18.23
CA ALA A 466 16.30 25.54 -17.61
C ALA A 466 16.32 26.69 -16.59
N ALA A 467 15.59 27.78 -16.86
CA ALA A 467 15.42 28.88 -15.91
C ALA A 467 14.69 28.42 -14.64
N PHE A 468 13.56 27.72 -14.79
CA PHE A 468 12.79 27.16 -13.68
C PHE A 468 13.64 26.21 -12.81
N VAL A 469 14.37 25.27 -13.43
CA VAL A 469 15.22 24.32 -12.70
C VAL A 469 16.26 25.05 -11.86
N ARG A 470 16.95 26.06 -12.44
CA ARG A 470 17.94 26.86 -11.71
C ARG A 470 17.30 27.65 -10.56
N GLU A 471 16.16 28.29 -10.80
CA GLU A 471 15.44 29.05 -9.79
C GLU A 471 14.99 28.16 -8.62
N PHE A 472 14.36 27.02 -8.92
CA PHE A 472 13.85 26.11 -7.91
C PHE A 472 15.00 25.51 -7.07
N ASP A 473 16.07 25.05 -7.72
CA ASP A 473 17.21 24.45 -7.03
C ASP A 473 17.96 25.49 -6.17
N ALA A 474 18.08 26.73 -6.64
CA ALA A 474 18.63 27.82 -5.84
C ALA A 474 17.77 28.11 -4.59
N ALA A 475 16.44 28.09 -4.73
CA ALA A 475 15.51 28.34 -3.63
C ALA A 475 15.55 27.27 -2.52
N LEU A 476 16.11 26.08 -2.78
CA LEU A 476 16.31 25.05 -1.76
C LEU A 476 17.50 25.35 -0.84
N GLU A 477 18.41 26.26 -1.24
CA GLU A 477 19.62 26.59 -0.48
C GLU A 477 20.45 25.35 -0.11
N GLY A 478 20.57 24.39 -1.03
CA GLY A 478 21.31 23.14 -0.84
C GLY A 478 20.64 22.08 0.03
N ARG A 479 19.37 22.28 0.43
CA ARG A 479 18.57 21.28 1.18
C ARG A 479 17.80 20.35 0.27
N THR A 480 17.42 19.19 0.80
CA THR A 480 16.49 18.27 0.13
C THR A 480 15.04 18.76 0.30
N SER A 481 14.73 19.30 1.48
CA SER A 481 13.43 19.88 1.83
C SER A 481 13.61 21.24 2.52
N LYS A 482 13.00 22.30 2.01
CA LYS A 482 13.13 23.68 2.52
C LYS A 482 11.78 24.19 3.01
N LEU A 483 11.71 24.62 4.26
CA LEU A 483 10.52 25.29 4.80
C LEU A 483 10.36 26.65 4.10
N VAL A 484 9.21 26.86 3.47
CA VAL A 484 8.91 28.10 2.71
C VAL A 484 7.72 28.88 3.26
N SER A 485 6.86 28.25 4.06
CA SER A 485 5.76 28.93 4.74
C SER A 485 5.34 28.18 6.00
N TRP A 486 4.94 28.93 7.02
CA TRP A 486 4.33 28.43 8.26
C TRP A 486 3.52 29.57 8.89
N LYS A 487 2.60 29.27 9.82
CA LYS A 487 1.91 30.33 10.56
C LYS A 487 2.79 30.84 11.71
N PRO A 488 2.99 32.16 11.85
CA PRO A 488 3.86 32.70 12.90
C PRO A 488 3.36 32.38 14.32
N ASP A 489 2.06 32.12 14.47
CA ASP A 489 1.37 31.86 15.73
C ASP A 489 1.06 30.37 15.97
N ASN A 490 1.66 29.44 15.20
CA ASN A 490 1.43 27.98 15.30
C ASN A 490 1.34 27.45 16.75
N GLU A 491 2.28 27.83 17.62
CA GLU A 491 2.33 27.38 19.02
C GLU A 491 1.19 27.98 19.87
N ALA A 492 0.94 29.29 19.74
CA ALA A 492 -0.15 29.97 20.45
C ALA A 492 -1.51 29.43 20.01
N LEU A 493 -1.69 29.18 18.71
CA LEU A 493 -2.90 28.61 18.13
C LEU A 493 -3.15 27.19 18.62
N LEU A 494 -2.11 26.33 18.67
CA LEU A 494 -2.22 24.97 19.22
C LEU A 494 -2.63 25.01 20.70
N ALA A 495 -1.94 25.83 21.51
CA ALA A 495 -2.24 25.96 22.93
C ALA A 495 -3.67 26.46 23.17
N GLN A 496 -4.14 27.42 22.37
CA GLN A 496 -5.49 27.94 22.46
C GLN A 496 -6.54 26.88 22.07
N ALA A 497 -6.32 26.13 20.99
CA ALA A 497 -7.23 25.05 20.60
C ALA A 497 -7.33 23.95 21.67
N VAL A 498 -6.23 23.61 22.35
CA VAL A 498 -6.23 22.68 23.49
C VAL A 498 -7.12 23.20 24.62
N ARG A 499 -7.01 24.49 24.96
CA ARG A 499 -7.85 25.12 25.97
C ARG A 499 -9.34 25.12 25.61
N GLU A 500 -9.67 25.36 24.35
CA GLU A 500 -11.05 25.34 23.86
C GLU A 500 -11.68 23.96 23.99
N VAL A 501 -10.92 22.90 23.67
CA VAL A 501 -11.36 21.51 23.87
C VAL A 501 -11.59 21.20 25.36
N LEU A 502 -10.77 21.76 26.25
CA LEU A 502 -10.86 21.54 27.71
C LEU A 502 -11.80 22.49 28.44
N GLY A 503 -12.22 23.60 27.82
CA GLY A 503 -13.01 24.65 28.45
C GLY A 503 -12.26 25.42 29.55
N VAL A 504 -10.94 25.58 29.45
CA VAL A 504 -10.12 26.24 30.50
C VAL A 504 -9.46 27.54 30.01
N PRO A 505 -9.35 28.59 30.84
CA PRO A 505 -8.73 29.85 30.44
C PRO A 505 -7.20 29.75 30.41
N ARG A 506 -6.55 30.71 29.73
CA ARG A 506 -5.07 30.82 29.68
C ARG A 506 -4.42 30.95 31.05
N THR A 507 -5.11 31.55 32.03
CA THR A 507 -4.63 31.67 33.41
C THR A 507 -4.57 30.33 34.14
N ALA A 508 -5.29 29.31 33.67
CA ALA A 508 -5.32 27.98 34.28
C ALA A 508 -4.39 26.98 33.57
N LEU A 509 -4.08 27.18 32.29
CA LEU A 509 -3.22 26.30 31.50
C LEU A 509 -2.31 27.12 30.58
N ALA A 510 -1.01 27.19 30.91
CA ALA A 510 -0.03 27.92 30.12
C ALA A 510 0.21 27.29 28.73
N ASP A 511 0.75 28.07 27.78
CA ASP A 511 0.92 27.61 26.39
C ASP A 511 1.79 26.35 26.29
N GLU A 512 2.94 26.34 26.99
CA GLU A 512 3.86 25.19 26.99
C GLU A 512 3.22 23.92 27.54
N GLN A 513 2.42 24.04 28.62
CA GLN A 513 1.70 22.91 29.21
C GLN A 513 0.60 22.39 28.28
N ALA A 514 -0.15 23.29 27.62
CA ALA A 514 -1.18 22.92 26.66
C ALA A 514 -0.60 22.16 25.46
N ILE A 515 0.54 22.62 24.93
CA ILE A 515 1.25 21.95 23.83
C ILE A 515 1.77 20.58 24.28
N ALA A 516 2.38 20.50 25.47
CA ALA A 516 2.89 19.24 26.01
C ALA A 516 1.79 18.19 26.21
N LEU A 517 0.58 18.57 26.64
CA LEU A 517 -0.54 17.63 26.78
C LEU A 517 -0.86 16.87 25.50
N VAL A 518 -0.57 17.44 24.33
CA VAL A 518 -0.87 16.83 23.03
C VAL A 518 0.35 16.21 22.36
N LEU A 519 1.54 16.80 22.53
CA LEU A 519 2.75 16.36 21.83
C LEU A 519 3.72 15.54 22.68
N ASP A 520 3.72 15.72 24.00
CA ASP A 520 4.65 15.00 24.88
C ASP A 520 4.20 13.55 25.05
N PRO A 521 4.95 12.54 24.54
CA PRO A 521 4.56 11.14 24.70
C PRO A 521 4.51 10.67 26.15
N ALA A 522 5.21 11.35 27.08
CA ALA A 522 5.13 11.04 28.51
C ALA A 522 3.77 11.43 29.12
N SER A 523 3.11 12.45 28.55
CA SER A 523 1.78 12.92 28.98
C SER A 523 0.65 12.38 28.12
N ASN A 524 0.92 12.13 26.82
CA ASN A 524 -0.03 11.62 25.85
C ASN A 524 0.28 10.16 25.51
N SER A 525 -0.37 9.24 26.22
CA SER A 525 -0.23 7.79 26.01
C SER A 525 -0.66 7.33 24.61
N TYR A 526 -1.44 8.13 23.86
CA TYR A 526 -1.88 7.79 22.51
C TYR A 526 -0.74 7.60 21.51
N PHE A 527 0.46 8.14 21.77
CA PHE A 527 1.63 7.86 20.94
C PHE A 527 2.21 6.44 21.11
N GLY A 528 1.85 5.77 22.21
CA GLY A 528 2.11 4.34 22.45
C GLY A 528 1.04 3.42 21.87
N GLU A 529 -0.16 3.93 21.61
CA GLU A 529 -1.28 3.18 21.04
C GLU A 529 -1.00 2.79 19.60
N ALA A 530 -1.25 1.53 19.28
CA ALA A 530 -0.91 1.02 17.97
C ALA A 530 -1.95 1.32 16.88
N LEU A 531 -3.21 1.53 17.28
CA LEU A 531 -4.28 2.02 16.40
C LEU A 531 -4.03 3.46 15.91
N ASN A 532 -2.98 4.13 16.40
CA ASN A 532 -2.68 5.53 16.10
C ASN A 532 -3.90 6.44 16.28
N VAL A 533 -4.60 6.31 17.42
CA VAL A 533 -5.87 6.99 17.75
C VAL A 533 -5.78 8.53 17.80
N THR A 534 -4.60 9.09 17.56
CA THR A 534 -4.32 10.53 17.49
C THR A 534 -5.22 11.31 16.53
N SER A 535 -5.74 10.69 15.46
CA SER A 535 -6.69 11.33 14.54
C SER A 535 -8.12 11.40 15.07
N MET A 536 -8.46 10.57 16.07
CA MET A 536 -9.81 10.47 16.64
C MET A 536 -9.91 11.20 17.99
N SER A 537 -8.81 11.30 18.73
CA SER A 537 -8.75 12.01 20.02
C SER A 537 -9.10 13.49 19.87
N LYS A 538 -10.05 13.98 20.67
CA LYS A 538 -10.47 15.39 20.68
C LYS A 538 -9.29 16.33 20.91
N LEU A 539 -8.40 15.99 21.84
CA LEU A 539 -7.21 16.79 22.16
C LEU A 539 -6.15 16.68 21.07
N SER A 540 -5.84 15.47 20.58
CA SER A 540 -4.81 15.30 19.55
C SER A 540 -5.21 15.92 18.21
N ARG A 541 -6.51 16.02 17.91
CA ARG A 541 -7.01 16.74 16.74
C ARG A 541 -6.69 18.23 16.73
N THR A 542 -6.33 18.85 17.87
CA THR A 542 -5.87 20.26 17.87
C THR A 542 -4.58 20.46 17.06
N MET A 543 -3.80 19.40 16.81
CA MET A 543 -2.64 19.44 15.93
C MET A 543 -2.97 19.67 14.44
N VAL A 544 -4.26 19.70 14.04
CA VAL A 544 -4.63 20.05 12.65
C VAL A 544 -4.48 21.56 12.37
N HIS A 545 -4.34 22.39 13.41
CA HIS A 545 -4.30 23.85 13.26
C HIS A 545 -2.93 24.41 12.86
N PRO A 546 -1.80 23.94 13.43
CA PRO A 546 -0.49 24.36 12.96
C PRO A 546 -0.22 23.85 11.54
N GLN A 547 0.38 24.68 10.71
CA GLN A 547 0.60 24.39 9.28
C GLN A 547 2.04 24.69 8.87
N TYR A 548 2.57 23.84 7.97
CA TYR A 548 3.89 23.98 7.39
C TYR A 548 3.87 23.65 5.89
N THR A 549 4.63 24.41 5.11
CA THR A 549 4.79 24.19 3.67
C THR A 549 6.27 24.08 3.32
N PHE A 550 6.62 23.04 2.58
CA PHE A 550 7.98 22.72 2.17
C PHE A 550 8.11 22.65 0.65
N ARG A 551 9.20 23.20 0.12
CA ARG A 551 9.68 22.90 -1.24
C ARG A 551 10.66 21.73 -1.18
N LYS A 552 10.56 20.80 -2.13
CA LYS A 552 11.37 19.59 -2.14
C LYS A 552 11.94 19.27 -3.51
N LYS A 553 13.14 18.69 -3.51
CA LYS A 553 13.71 17.98 -4.65
C LYS A 553 14.01 16.55 -4.21
N LEU A 554 13.29 15.60 -4.80
CA LEU A 554 13.42 14.17 -4.53
C LEU A 554 13.52 13.40 -5.84
N SER A 555 14.09 12.21 -5.82
CA SER A 555 13.98 11.24 -6.91
C SER A 555 12.54 10.75 -7.02
N HIS A 556 12.15 10.32 -8.23
CA HIS A 556 10.87 9.66 -8.45
C HIS A 556 10.62 8.49 -7.47
N THR A 557 11.66 7.70 -7.15
CA THR A 557 11.52 6.61 -6.16
C THR A 557 11.36 7.09 -4.71
N ALA A 558 11.95 8.22 -4.32
CA ALA A 558 11.76 8.77 -2.98
C ALA A 558 10.38 9.43 -2.85
N ASP A 559 9.95 10.22 -3.82
CA ASP A 559 8.60 10.81 -3.83
C ASP A 559 7.50 9.74 -3.92
N SER A 560 7.73 8.62 -4.62
CA SER A 560 6.83 7.45 -4.59
C SER A 560 6.59 6.90 -3.16
N GLN A 561 7.52 7.10 -2.23
CA GLN A 561 7.31 6.78 -0.80
C GLN A 561 6.64 7.93 -0.04
N ASP A 562 6.89 9.16 -0.46
CA ASP A 562 6.34 10.38 0.12
C ASP A 562 4.83 10.46 -0.12
N GLN A 563 4.38 10.17 -1.35
CA GLN A 563 2.96 10.13 -1.74
C GLN A 563 2.11 9.11 -0.96
N ARG A 564 2.73 8.20 -0.20
CA ARG A 564 2.00 7.30 0.72
C ARG A 564 1.45 8.03 1.94
N HIS A 565 1.98 9.20 2.26
CA HIS A 565 1.48 10.11 3.30
C HIS A 565 0.37 10.99 2.72
N ARG A 566 -0.80 10.38 2.56
CA ARG A 566 -1.95 10.96 1.83
C ARG A 566 -2.53 12.24 2.46
N MET A 567 -2.22 12.48 3.73
CA MET A 567 -2.62 13.70 4.46
C MET A 567 -1.54 14.78 4.41
N THR A 568 -0.45 14.59 3.65
CA THR A 568 0.55 15.62 3.34
C THR A 568 0.54 15.87 1.83
N PRO A 569 -0.53 16.49 1.28
CA PRO A 569 -0.65 16.70 -0.15
C PRO A 569 0.44 17.63 -0.68
N GLY A 570 0.83 17.39 -1.92
CA GLY A 570 1.81 18.22 -2.62
C GLY A 570 1.47 18.34 -4.10
N SER A 571 1.78 19.50 -4.65
CA SER A 571 1.59 19.85 -6.06
C SER A 571 2.72 19.23 -6.88
N ARG A 572 2.57 17.95 -7.26
CA ARG A 572 3.53 17.29 -8.15
C ARG A 572 3.46 17.92 -9.54
N PRO A 573 4.60 18.01 -10.24
CA PRO A 573 4.64 18.62 -11.54
C PRO A 573 4.26 17.62 -12.64
N LEU A 574 3.87 18.14 -13.81
CA LEU A 574 3.94 17.36 -15.05
C LEU A 574 5.40 17.00 -15.28
N LEU A 575 5.73 15.72 -15.25
CA LEU A 575 7.12 15.27 -15.16
C LEU A 575 7.92 15.73 -16.38
N TYR A 576 7.34 15.64 -17.58
CA TYR A 576 8.01 16.07 -18.81
C TYR A 576 8.14 17.61 -18.94
N ALA A 577 7.37 18.40 -18.18
CA ALA A 577 7.24 19.84 -18.41
C ALA A 577 8.49 20.64 -18.06
N TYR A 578 9.34 20.15 -17.16
CA TYR A 578 10.56 20.82 -16.73
C TYR A 578 11.83 19.97 -16.94
N LEU A 579 11.71 18.81 -17.58
CA LEU A 579 12.84 17.95 -17.92
C LEU A 579 13.39 18.34 -19.30
N GLY A 580 14.53 19.02 -19.28
CA GLY A 580 15.29 19.38 -20.49
C GLY A 580 16.03 18.19 -21.12
N ASP A 581 17.00 18.48 -21.97
CA ASP A 581 17.83 17.48 -22.64
C ASP A 581 19.07 17.05 -21.84
N GLU A 582 19.39 17.79 -20.77
CA GLU A 582 20.52 17.49 -19.90
C GLU A 582 20.08 16.58 -18.73
N PRO A 583 20.96 15.66 -18.27
CA PRO A 583 20.66 14.77 -17.16
C PRO A 583 20.27 15.49 -15.87
N ASP A 584 19.13 15.13 -15.29
CA ASP A 584 18.60 15.71 -14.04
C ASP A 584 18.09 14.60 -13.12
N TYR A 585 18.97 14.16 -12.21
CA TYR A 585 18.76 12.99 -11.38
C TYR A 585 19.41 13.15 -9.99
N ILE A 586 19.00 12.29 -9.06
CA ILE A 586 19.55 12.23 -7.69
C ILE A 586 20.48 11.03 -7.55
N THR A 587 21.76 11.28 -7.24
CA THR A 587 22.73 10.24 -6.93
C THR A 587 22.68 9.85 -5.45
N PRO A 588 22.33 8.59 -5.10
CA PRO A 588 22.26 8.11 -3.72
C PRO A 588 23.62 8.20 -3.00
N ALA A 589 23.60 8.41 -1.68
CA ALA A 589 24.83 8.53 -0.87
C ALA A 589 25.75 7.31 -1.02
N LEU A 590 25.19 6.10 -1.02
CA LEU A 590 25.96 4.85 -1.15
C LEU A 590 26.66 4.72 -2.52
N VAL A 591 26.08 5.26 -3.60
CA VAL A 591 26.73 5.27 -4.92
C VAL A 591 27.98 6.15 -4.89
N ARG A 592 27.92 7.28 -4.19
CA ARG A 592 29.06 8.21 -4.05
C ARG A 592 30.24 7.62 -3.28
N LEU A 593 30.00 6.62 -2.42
CA LEU A 593 31.05 5.94 -1.66
C LEU A 593 31.88 4.96 -2.51
N SER A 594 31.40 4.56 -3.69
CA SER A 594 32.09 3.63 -4.58
C SER A 594 32.39 4.31 -5.91
N GLN A 595 33.63 4.76 -6.12
CA GLN A 595 34.02 5.45 -7.36
C GLN A 595 33.69 4.65 -8.64
N PRO A 596 33.88 3.31 -8.70
CA PRO A 596 33.43 2.53 -9.84
C PRO A 596 31.92 2.54 -10.04
N ALA A 597 31.13 2.48 -8.95
CA ALA A 597 29.67 2.56 -9.02
C ALA A 597 29.21 3.94 -9.49
N LEU A 598 29.82 5.02 -8.98
CA LEU A 598 29.53 6.39 -9.37
C LEU A 598 29.76 6.62 -10.86
N ARG A 599 30.92 6.21 -11.39
CA ARG A 599 31.20 6.34 -12.84
C ARG A 599 30.18 5.60 -13.69
N LEU A 600 29.88 4.34 -13.35
CA LEU A 600 28.90 3.54 -14.09
C LEU A 600 27.50 4.17 -14.01
N TYR A 601 27.13 4.69 -12.85
CA TYR A 601 25.86 5.37 -12.63
C TYR A 601 25.73 6.62 -13.52
N ASP A 602 26.72 7.51 -13.48
CA ASP A 602 26.71 8.77 -14.26
C ASP A 602 26.76 8.51 -15.78
N GLU A 603 27.55 7.53 -16.22
CA GLU A 603 27.60 7.11 -17.63
C GLU A 603 26.24 6.60 -18.11
N THR A 604 25.56 5.79 -17.30
CA THR A 604 24.23 5.28 -17.65
C THR A 604 23.19 6.39 -17.69
N MET A 605 23.21 7.34 -16.75
CA MET A 605 22.30 8.49 -16.81
C MET A 605 22.53 9.35 -18.06
N THR A 606 23.79 9.64 -18.38
CA THR A 606 24.14 10.40 -19.59
C THR A 606 23.58 9.73 -20.85
N ARG A 607 23.81 8.42 -21.00
CA ARG A 607 23.29 7.64 -22.14
C ARG A 607 21.77 7.55 -22.18
N THR A 608 21.10 7.44 -21.03
CA THR A 608 19.64 7.48 -20.96
C THR A 608 19.10 8.80 -21.49
N TRP A 609 19.67 9.93 -21.09
CA TRP A 609 19.24 11.24 -21.60
C TRP A 609 19.60 11.47 -23.06
N GLU A 610 20.75 10.98 -23.54
CA GLU A 610 21.08 10.96 -24.97
C GLU A 610 20.04 10.18 -25.79
N ALA A 611 19.60 9.02 -25.30
CA ALA A 611 18.56 8.22 -25.95
C ALA A 611 17.22 8.97 -25.98
N ILE A 612 16.82 9.59 -24.86
CA ILE A 612 15.60 10.42 -24.79
C ILE A 612 15.67 11.59 -25.79
N ARG A 613 16.81 12.28 -25.86
CA ARG A 613 17.04 13.37 -26.82
C ARG A 613 16.89 12.90 -28.26
N ARG A 614 17.44 11.73 -28.58
CA ARG A 614 17.28 11.10 -29.91
C ARG A 614 15.82 10.78 -30.20
N LEU A 615 15.08 10.20 -29.25
CA LEU A 615 13.65 9.89 -29.42
C LEU A 615 12.82 11.15 -29.67
N ARG A 616 13.07 12.24 -28.93
CA ARG A 616 12.44 13.54 -29.15
C ARG A 616 12.76 14.08 -30.55
N ALA A 617 14.01 13.97 -31.00
CA ALA A 617 14.42 14.38 -32.35
C ALA A 617 13.73 13.57 -33.47
N PHE A 618 13.33 12.32 -33.19
CA PHE A 618 12.49 11.51 -34.09
C PHE A 618 11.00 11.90 -34.08
N GLY A 619 10.58 12.88 -33.28
CA GLY A 619 9.18 13.28 -33.12
C GLY A 619 8.38 12.38 -32.18
N THR A 620 9.05 11.59 -31.33
CA THR A 620 8.38 10.78 -30.31
C THR A 620 7.69 11.69 -29.28
N THR A 621 6.48 11.31 -28.85
CA THR A 621 5.72 12.12 -27.88
C THR A 621 6.45 12.21 -26.53
N PRO A 622 6.25 13.30 -25.76
CA PRO A 622 6.84 13.45 -24.43
C PRO A 622 6.47 12.32 -23.46
N GLU A 623 5.21 11.84 -23.51
CA GLU A 623 4.74 10.69 -22.74
C GLU A 623 5.62 9.45 -22.97
N TYR A 624 5.86 9.08 -24.23
CA TYR A 624 6.61 7.87 -24.55
C TYR A 624 8.06 7.97 -24.14
N CYS A 625 8.64 9.17 -24.24
CA CYS A 625 9.99 9.46 -23.76
C CYS A 625 10.09 9.36 -22.23
N ALA A 626 9.05 9.80 -21.50
CA ALA A 626 9.04 9.81 -20.04
C ALA A 626 9.18 8.41 -19.44
N TYR A 627 8.69 7.37 -20.12
CA TYR A 627 8.85 5.99 -19.65
C TYR A 627 10.31 5.55 -19.50
N LEU A 628 11.25 6.09 -20.29
CA LEU A 628 12.68 5.79 -20.15
C LEU A 628 13.36 6.49 -18.97
N LEU A 629 12.71 7.48 -18.36
CA LEU A 629 13.29 8.21 -17.25
C LEU A 629 13.65 7.22 -16.12
N PRO A 630 14.85 7.34 -15.54
CA PRO A 630 15.25 6.47 -14.46
C PRO A 630 14.47 6.82 -13.19
N ASN A 631 14.32 5.88 -12.26
CA ASN A 631 13.76 6.12 -10.93
C ASN A 631 14.48 7.24 -10.15
N ALA A 632 15.71 7.57 -10.55
CA ALA A 632 16.52 8.66 -10.03
C ALA A 632 16.10 10.06 -10.51
N VAL A 633 15.25 10.18 -11.54
CA VAL A 633 14.86 11.47 -12.12
C VAL A 633 14.39 12.44 -11.04
N ALA A 634 14.87 13.68 -11.10
CA ALA A 634 14.56 14.68 -10.10
C ALA A 634 13.12 15.20 -10.24
N VAL A 635 12.38 15.14 -9.15
CA VAL A 635 11.03 15.66 -8.97
C VAL A 635 11.09 16.87 -8.06
N ARG A 636 10.56 17.99 -8.54
CA ARG A 636 10.51 19.27 -7.82
C ARG A 636 9.05 19.60 -7.51
N PHE A 637 8.72 19.75 -6.24
CA PHE A 637 7.34 19.99 -5.83
C PHE A 637 7.25 20.77 -4.52
N THR A 638 6.04 21.28 -4.24
CA THR A 638 5.70 21.90 -2.95
C THR A 638 4.71 21.01 -2.23
N GLU A 639 4.94 20.76 -0.94
CA GLU A 639 4.06 19.97 -0.06
C GLU A 639 3.60 20.84 1.10
N SER A 640 2.33 20.72 1.50
CA SER A 640 1.81 21.36 2.71
C SER A 640 1.10 20.34 3.59
N ALA A 641 1.23 20.50 4.89
CA ALA A 641 0.58 19.64 5.86
C ALA A 641 0.30 20.36 7.17
N ASP A 642 -0.78 19.92 7.82
CA ASP A 642 -0.99 20.19 9.23
C ASP A 642 -0.02 19.39 10.11
N LEU A 643 0.16 19.81 11.36
CA LEU A 643 1.09 19.17 12.28
C LEU A 643 0.72 17.72 12.61
N LEU A 644 -0.57 17.35 12.71
CA LEU A 644 -0.96 15.96 12.99
C LEU A 644 -0.48 15.03 11.87
N SER A 645 -0.78 15.40 10.64
CA SER A 645 -0.41 14.64 9.44
C SER A 645 1.11 14.60 9.24
N LEU A 646 1.79 15.74 9.43
CA LEU A 646 3.24 15.84 9.31
C LEU A 646 3.96 15.08 10.42
N HIS A 647 3.45 15.12 11.66
CA HIS A 647 4.00 14.36 12.77
C HIS A 647 3.95 12.85 12.50
N HIS A 648 2.83 12.35 11.95
CA HIS A 648 2.75 10.94 11.51
C HIS A 648 3.81 10.60 10.47
N LYS A 649 3.99 11.47 9.46
CA LYS A 649 5.02 11.30 8.43
C LYS A 649 6.43 11.27 9.03
N LEU A 650 6.78 12.26 9.86
CA LEU A 650 8.10 12.37 10.49
C LEU A 650 8.39 11.16 11.39
N LYS A 651 7.40 10.71 12.17
CA LYS A 651 7.48 9.47 12.98
C LYS A 651 7.88 8.27 12.12
N MET A 652 7.35 8.14 10.91
CA MET A 652 7.66 7.00 10.03
C MET A 652 8.95 7.17 9.23
N ARG A 653 9.31 8.41 8.85
CA ARG A 653 10.41 8.71 7.92
C ARG A 653 11.72 9.11 8.60
N LEU A 654 11.70 9.45 9.88
CA LEU A 654 12.91 9.59 10.72
C LEU A 654 13.42 8.24 11.27
N CYS A 655 12.76 7.12 10.95
CA CYS A 655 13.28 5.79 11.22
C CYS A 655 14.44 5.47 10.27
N TYR A 656 15.53 4.87 10.77
CA TYR A 656 16.67 4.48 9.93
C TYR A 656 16.34 3.35 8.93
N ASN A 657 15.19 2.68 9.10
CA ASN A 657 14.65 1.75 8.10
C ASN A 657 13.94 2.42 6.91
N ALA A 658 13.69 3.73 6.95
CA ALA A 658 13.19 4.48 5.80
C ALA A 658 14.16 4.38 4.60
N GLN A 659 13.88 4.97 3.44
CA GLN A 659 14.90 5.12 2.38
C GLN A 659 15.75 6.38 2.67
N GLU A 660 17.03 6.38 2.28
CA GLU A 660 18.01 7.40 2.73
C GLU A 660 17.58 8.82 2.36
N GLU A 661 17.17 8.99 1.11
CA GLU A 661 16.75 10.27 0.59
C GLU A 661 15.49 10.86 1.27
N ILE A 662 14.43 10.07 1.46
CA ILE A 662 13.21 10.54 2.15
C ILE A 662 13.47 10.78 3.65
N PHE A 663 14.41 10.05 4.24
CA PHE A 663 14.89 10.31 5.59
C PHE A 663 15.59 11.67 5.67
N ALA A 664 16.48 11.98 4.72
CA ALA A 664 17.17 13.27 4.67
C ALA A 664 16.18 14.44 4.54
N ALA A 665 15.18 14.31 3.66
CA ALA A 665 14.11 15.30 3.54
C ALA A 665 13.32 15.49 4.85
N SER A 666 12.98 14.39 5.53
CA SER A 666 12.25 14.44 6.81
C SER A 666 13.09 15.00 7.96
N LYS A 667 14.42 14.77 7.93
CA LYS A 667 15.37 15.39 8.86
C LYS A 667 15.42 16.90 8.66
N ASP A 668 15.53 17.36 7.41
CA ASP A 668 15.48 18.79 7.06
C ASP A 668 14.18 19.45 7.57
N GLU A 669 13.04 18.78 7.37
CA GLU A 669 11.72 19.23 7.82
C GLU A 669 11.67 19.41 9.34
N ALA A 670 12.04 18.37 10.09
CA ALA A 670 11.98 18.39 11.55
C ALA A 670 12.91 19.46 12.15
N LEU A 671 14.13 19.61 11.63
CA LEU A 671 15.09 20.62 12.11
C LEU A 671 14.61 22.04 11.83
N GLN A 672 13.99 22.29 10.68
CA GLN A 672 13.45 23.62 10.36
C GLN A 672 12.22 23.95 11.21
N ILE A 673 11.35 22.98 11.50
CA ILE A 673 10.24 23.15 12.44
C ILE A 673 10.76 23.47 13.84
N GLN A 674 11.77 22.73 14.32
CA GLN A 674 12.40 23.00 15.62
C GLN A 674 13.00 24.39 15.72
N ARG A 675 13.46 24.97 14.61
CA ARG A 675 13.97 26.35 14.57
C ARG A 675 12.86 27.40 14.66
N VAL A 676 11.72 27.21 13.99
CA VAL A 676 10.64 28.23 13.95
C VAL A 676 9.59 28.06 15.05
N ASN A 677 9.39 26.84 15.54
CA ASN A 677 8.45 26.48 16.60
C ASN A 677 9.14 25.49 17.58
N PRO A 678 9.99 25.98 18.51
CA PRO A 678 10.84 25.14 19.37
C PRO A 678 10.08 24.31 20.42
N THR A 679 8.89 24.76 20.84
CA THR A 679 8.02 24.02 21.77
C THR A 679 7.36 22.83 21.06
N ILE A 680 6.96 23.00 19.81
CA ILE A 680 6.49 21.88 18.97
C ILE A 680 7.66 20.96 18.60
N GLY A 681 8.75 21.54 18.10
CA GLY A 681 9.85 20.79 17.50
C GLY A 681 10.59 19.84 18.44
N ARG A 682 10.62 20.13 19.76
CA ARG A 682 11.27 19.25 20.75
C ARG A 682 10.59 17.88 20.90
N TYR A 683 9.34 17.75 20.45
CA TYR A 683 8.56 16.50 20.52
C TYR A 683 8.55 15.74 19.20
N LEU A 684 9.24 16.22 18.17
CA LEU A 684 9.42 15.49 16.93
C LEU A 684 10.51 14.42 17.10
N GLY A 685 10.39 13.31 16.38
CA GLY A 685 11.44 12.29 16.40
C GLY A 685 11.07 10.97 15.74
N ALA A 686 12.05 10.08 15.68
CA ALA A 686 11.86 8.70 15.22
C ALA A 686 10.85 7.95 16.11
N PRO A 687 10.21 6.86 15.62
CA PRO A 687 9.11 6.24 16.34
C PRO A 687 9.59 5.58 17.65
N CYS A 688 10.85 5.16 17.70
CA CYS A 688 11.47 4.61 18.89
C CYS A 688 11.77 5.67 19.97
N THR A 689 12.05 6.92 19.58
CA THR A 689 12.21 8.05 20.49
C THR A 689 10.88 8.34 21.19
N LEU A 690 9.79 8.40 20.42
CA LEU A 690 8.45 8.65 20.95
C LEU A 690 7.99 7.52 21.88
N ARG A 691 8.18 6.26 21.49
CA ARG A 691 7.83 5.09 22.33
C ARG A 691 8.63 5.06 23.63
N ARG A 692 9.92 5.42 23.60
CA ARG A 692 10.73 5.53 24.81
C ARG A 692 10.20 6.60 25.74
N ALA A 693 9.87 7.78 25.21
CA ALA A 693 9.29 8.87 26.01
C ALA A 693 7.93 8.48 26.63
N ALA A 694 7.12 7.69 25.91
CA ALA A 694 5.86 7.14 26.39
C ALA A 694 6.00 5.91 27.32
N GLY A 695 7.22 5.47 27.64
CA GLY A 695 7.43 4.27 28.46
C GLY A 695 7.06 2.93 27.79
N ALA A 696 6.75 2.93 26.49
CA ALA A 696 6.29 1.75 25.75
C ALA A 696 7.46 0.84 25.34
N ARG A 697 7.41 -0.45 25.70
CA ARG A 697 8.41 -1.45 25.32
C ARG A 697 7.85 -2.50 24.34
N PRO A 698 8.66 -3.04 23.40
CA PRO A 698 10.03 -2.61 23.08
C PRO A 698 10.05 -1.19 22.51
N TYR A 699 11.15 -0.45 22.76
CA TYR A 699 11.29 0.93 22.27
C TYR A 699 11.31 0.97 20.75
N CYS A 700 12.08 0.11 20.10
CA CYS A 700 12.05 -0.04 18.65
C CYS A 700 10.81 -0.82 18.22
N PRO A 701 9.88 -0.23 17.43
CA PRO A 701 8.69 -0.94 16.96
C PRO A 701 8.99 -1.94 15.84
N GLU A 702 10.16 -1.85 15.21
CA GLU A 702 10.56 -2.61 14.03
C GLU A 702 10.94 -4.08 14.34
N GLY A 703 11.05 -4.44 15.62
CA GLY A 703 11.34 -5.82 16.07
C GLY A 703 12.62 -6.39 15.46
N ASP A 704 12.51 -7.51 14.75
CA ASP A 704 13.60 -8.17 14.02
C ASP A 704 14.24 -7.28 12.94
N ARG A 705 13.55 -6.20 12.53
CA ARG A 705 14.06 -5.18 11.61
C ARG A 705 14.78 -4.04 12.33
N PHE A 706 15.11 -4.17 13.61
CA PHE A 706 15.88 -3.16 14.33
C PHE A 706 17.10 -2.71 13.50
N CYS A 707 17.22 -1.40 13.31
CA CYS A 707 18.24 -0.79 12.45
C CYS A 707 19.66 -0.89 13.00
N GLY A 708 19.86 -1.46 14.19
CA GLY A 708 21.18 -1.60 14.84
C GLY A 708 21.62 -0.38 15.64
N VAL A 709 21.00 0.77 15.39
CA VAL A 709 21.33 2.05 16.04
C VAL A 709 20.26 2.38 17.09
N PRO A 710 20.63 2.66 18.36
CA PRO A 710 19.69 3.10 19.39
C PRO A 710 19.30 4.57 19.18
N VAL A 711 18.59 4.87 18.09
CA VAL A 711 18.21 6.22 17.64
C VAL A 711 17.49 7.03 18.73
N TRP A 712 16.76 6.35 19.63
CA TRP A 712 16.10 6.97 20.79
C TRP A 712 17.06 7.60 21.81
N LYS A 713 18.38 7.46 21.64
CA LYS A 713 19.42 8.12 22.46
C LYS A 713 20.02 9.37 21.78
N LEU A 714 19.66 9.64 20.53
CA LEU A 714 20.22 10.71 19.70
C LEU A 714 19.21 11.84 19.53
N ALA A 715 19.69 13.08 19.50
CA ALA A 715 18.92 14.22 19.01
C ALA A 715 18.83 14.18 17.48
N ILE A 716 17.79 14.82 16.91
CA ILE A 716 17.58 14.85 15.45
C ILE A 716 18.81 15.42 14.71
N ALA A 717 19.50 16.40 15.29
CA ALA A 717 20.70 16.97 14.69
C ALA A 717 21.81 15.92 14.44
N GLU A 718 21.93 14.94 15.36
CA GLU A 718 22.92 13.86 15.35
C GLU A 718 22.51 12.67 14.46
N TYR A 719 21.34 12.73 13.82
CA TYR A 719 20.84 11.66 12.98
C TYR A 719 21.69 11.51 11.70
N GLU A 720 22.51 10.47 11.62
CA GLU A 720 23.26 10.09 10.43
C GLU A 720 22.80 8.73 9.92
N ARG A 721 22.28 8.71 8.68
CA ARG A 721 21.82 7.48 8.04
C ARG A 721 22.39 7.40 6.65
N ILE A 722 23.20 6.36 6.42
CA ILE A 722 23.66 5.96 5.07
C ILE A 722 23.01 4.64 4.63
N LEU A 723 22.95 3.63 5.51
CA LEU A 723 22.39 2.29 5.22
C LEU A 723 20.94 2.12 5.69
#